data_AF-A0A2S5G8G3-F1
#
_entry.id   AF-A0A2S5G8G3-F1
#
_cell.length_a   1.000
_cell.length_b   1.000
_cell.length_c   1.000
_cell.angle_alpha   90.00
_cell.angle_beta   90.00
_cell.angle_gamma   90.00
#
_symmetry.space_group_name_H-M   'P 1'
#
loop_
_entity.id
_entity.type
_entity.pdbx_description
1 polymer ?
#
loop_
_entity_poly.entity_id
_entity_poly.type
_entity_poly.pdbx_seq_one_letter_code
_entity_poly.pdbx_strand_id
1 'polypeptide(L)'
;MECTPVKKTIVYFSIPLLLLITPFILWNIQQKETLQVTIIDYTVPDETYREHHSLTWLLNYFRFENNEGESYDPKVDYYGFVSDETKEEYTIRSLPENLNDPNLIYIADTYGVNEDELAWTEADSSEGPPTRLYGGMDQQEWTAVKEKVVTSFTDLVVEFNSFASPTEEAVRRDVMEFLNVEWQGWIGRQFPSLDKENGEVPDWVIKRYEKDEDWAFTGAGFVLLNELTDEIVVLSKEDLTDTALRFMLTEEGQELFGFEQSSAYPYWFDIIQTQSEEQILGNYELKLTKQGESKLNEKDLPSTFPAIVHHTVNQSNVFYFAGDFADTAKVPGFYQYTGLAKIFSFISLESISPERSFFWKTYTPIMDKVFSLAKEKEETIANNKPVVSQAVEDSISYPARINEQAYEVYQDGEWVPITLKGVNLGMGRPGAFPGEAAISKDEYTRWFKQIGEMNANVLRVYTLHPPGFYEALYEYNQAADEPLYLLHGVWIDEEPLEETLDASDEEITSVFQEEMKKIVDVIHGNAVIAPQQGHASGAYHKNISPYVIGWVLGIEWYPFMVDQMVQDYPDPKQYNGSYVYTENANAMEAWMAQQLDFITSYEVDEYSSMRPLSFTNWVTTDNIDQPAEPSDQEDLATVDPNHIHTKDDAEHVGMFASYHVYPYYPDFLTIEEKYTEFIDHRGEKNNYAGYLHDLNESHEMPILIAEFGIPASRGMTHKNPFGWNQGFIEESEQGEILTHLYEDILHEEMLGGLIFTWQDEWFKRTWNTMDYDNPDRRPFWSNAQTNEQQFGLLSFDRLKVKLNGEDDWEEGTVLYEKDNGELQELSVDHDERYLYIKAQMEDTSEDFWKVNDLNLYFSVREDAGVMINDVSAEPMPSDFRLTIEDQSSAKLEIAGDYDSFFYDYAHRLEMIEATPDELENKDKEFHPIRLALSKELIRPDTGEVYPFDAYETGILRFGIGDPAHPDYDSLSDYYFTEVNGIVEIRIPWMLLNAKDPSKKEFFGDLWKDGIDASLTIEGIDVAAAIEQNGRVTDAFDTASLQRYTWEDWDLPRSQERLKPSYKIIQEFFSSLE
;
A
#
# COMPACT_ATOMS: atom_id res chain seq x y z
N MET A 1 -28.38 67.65 -58.60
CA MET A 1 -26.99 67.18 -58.72
C MET A 1 -26.92 65.83 -58.03
N GLU A 2 -26.91 64.78 -58.84
CA GLU A 2 -26.88 63.39 -58.41
C GLU A 2 -25.52 63.07 -57.79
N CYS A 3 -25.52 62.54 -56.57
CA CYS A 3 -24.32 62.00 -55.94
C CYS A 3 -23.96 60.68 -56.63
N THR A 4 -22.74 60.63 -57.16
CA THR A 4 -22.13 59.54 -57.92
C THR A 4 -22.04 58.25 -57.08
N PRO A 5 -22.34 57.06 -57.65
CA PRO A 5 -22.42 55.78 -56.93
C PRO A 5 -21.06 55.16 -56.54
N VAL A 6 -19.93 55.79 -56.86
CA VAL A 6 -18.59 55.21 -56.68
C VAL A 6 -18.13 55.17 -55.21
N LYS A 7 -18.57 56.12 -54.37
CA LYS A 7 -18.20 56.13 -52.93
C LYS A 7 -18.92 55.06 -52.10
N LYS A 8 -20.12 54.63 -52.50
CA LYS A 8 -20.83 53.54 -51.81
C LYS A 8 -20.19 52.19 -52.14
N THR A 9 -19.79 51.95 -53.39
CA THR A 9 -19.16 50.69 -53.80
C THR A 9 -17.81 50.45 -53.12
N ILE A 10 -16.98 51.49 -52.95
CA ILE A 10 -15.69 51.36 -52.23
C ILE A 10 -15.93 50.98 -50.76
N VAL A 11 -16.93 51.57 -50.08
CA VAL A 11 -17.28 51.22 -48.69
C VAL A 11 -17.85 49.80 -48.58
N TYR A 12 -18.69 49.37 -49.53
CA TYR A 12 -19.23 48.01 -49.56
C TYR A 12 -18.17 46.92 -49.82
N PHE A 13 -17.07 47.22 -50.51
CA PHE A 13 -15.96 46.28 -50.69
C PHE A 13 -14.86 46.40 -49.62
N SER A 14 -14.66 47.58 -49.04
CA SER A 14 -13.61 47.78 -48.02
C SER A 14 -14.01 47.27 -46.64
N ILE A 15 -15.29 47.28 -46.25
CA ILE A 15 -15.72 46.74 -44.95
C ILE A 15 -15.53 45.21 -44.86
N PRO A 16 -15.97 44.38 -45.84
CA PRO A 16 -15.72 42.94 -45.81
C PRO A 16 -14.23 42.61 -45.91
N LEU A 17 -13.47 43.38 -46.69
CA LEU A 17 -12.02 43.20 -46.79
C LEU A 17 -11.33 43.54 -45.46
N LEU A 18 -11.76 44.60 -44.76
CA LEU A 18 -11.25 44.93 -43.43
C LEU A 18 -11.61 43.82 -42.43
N LEU A 19 -12.83 43.31 -42.45
CA LEU A 19 -13.27 42.19 -41.58
C LEU A 19 -12.47 40.91 -41.86
N LEU A 20 -12.12 40.63 -43.12
CA LEU A 20 -11.29 39.48 -43.49
C LEU A 20 -9.82 39.64 -43.05
N ILE A 21 -9.27 40.86 -43.09
CA ILE A 21 -7.86 41.14 -42.73
C ILE A 21 -7.69 41.35 -41.21
N THR A 22 -8.74 41.78 -40.50
CA THR A 22 -8.67 42.10 -39.06
C THR A 22 -8.11 40.94 -38.22
N PRO A 23 -8.54 39.67 -38.36
CA PRO A 23 -7.99 38.57 -37.57
C PRO A 23 -6.51 38.26 -37.85
N PHE A 24 -6.04 38.52 -39.07
CA PHE A 24 -4.61 38.44 -39.40
C PHE A 24 -3.82 39.55 -38.67
N ILE A 25 -4.35 40.79 -38.65
CA ILE A 25 -3.74 41.89 -37.88
C ILE A 25 -3.74 41.59 -36.39
N LEU A 26 -4.87 41.11 -35.84
CA LEU A 26 -5.00 40.76 -34.42
C LEU A 26 -3.99 39.70 -34.00
N TRP A 27 -3.79 38.66 -34.82
CA TRP A 27 -2.78 37.64 -34.54
C TRP A 27 -1.36 38.22 -34.59
N ASN A 28 -1.09 39.17 -35.49
CA ASN A 28 0.22 39.81 -35.59
C ASN A 28 0.56 40.71 -34.39
N ILE A 29 -0.45 41.27 -33.70
CA ILE A 29 -0.27 42.12 -32.51
C ILE A 29 -0.47 41.36 -31.18
N GLN A 30 -0.92 40.10 -31.21
CA GLN A 30 -1.00 39.25 -30.03
C GLN A 30 0.39 39.12 -29.39
N GLN A 31 0.43 39.13 -28.06
CA GLN A 31 1.67 38.97 -27.31
C GLN A 31 2.27 37.60 -27.61
N LYS A 32 3.58 37.58 -27.84
CA LYS A 32 4.37 36.34 -27.90
C LYS A 32 4.61 35.88 -26.48
N GLU A 33 4.42 34.61 -26.24
CA GLU A 33 4.65 34.00 -24.93
C GLU A 33 5.70 32.91 -25.09
N THR A 34 6.61 32.81 -24.13
CA THR A 34 7.62 31.75 -24.13
C THR A 34 7.00 30.51 -23.49
N LEU A 35 7.16 29.36 -24.14
CA LEU A 35 6.79 28.05 -23.63
C LEU A 35 7.77 27.06 -24.25
N GLN A 36 8.72 26.56 -23.46
CA GLN A 36 9.70 25.57 -23.89
C GLN A 36 9.08 24.17 -23.85
N VAL A 37 8.89 23.57 -25.03
CA VAL A 37 8.33 22.24 -25.20
C VAL A 37 9.41 21.31 -25.74
N THR A 38 9.59 20.18 -25.06
CA THR A 38 10.41 19.07 -25.56
C THR A 38 9.48 18.06 -26.22
N ILE A 39 9.58 17.89 -27.54
CA ILE A 39 8.78 16.92 -28.31
C ILE A 39 9.62 15.66 -28.52
N ILE A 40 9.05 14.48 -28.24
CA ILE A 40 9.67 13.17 -28.46
C ILE A 40 8.78 12.40 -29.44
N ASP A 41 9.35 12.01 -30.58
CA ASP A 41 8.65 11.28 -31.65
C ASP A 41 9.62 10.36 -32.40
N TYR A 42 9.44 9.05 -32.25
CA TYR A 42 10.28 8.03 -32.88
C TYR A 42 9.71 7.55 -34.21
N THR A 43 8.48 7.92 -34.56
CA THR A 43 7.68 7.37 -35.66
C THR A 43 7.57 8.39 -36.80
N VAL A 44 8.71 8.74 -37.40
CA VAL A 44 8.80 9.73 -38.51
C VAL A 44 9.33 9.09 -39.80
N PRO A 45 8.57 8.19 -40.45
CA PRO A 45 9.03 7.46 -41.63
C PRO A 45 9.23 8.33 -42.88
N ASP A 46 8.60 9.52 -42.91
CA ASP A 46 8.61 10.46 -44.03
C ASP A 46 8.63 11.94 -43.59
N GLU A 47 8.82 12.87 -44.54
CA GLU A 47 8.89 14.31 -44.25
C GLU A 47 7.50 14.97 -44.08
N THR A 48 6.45 14.20 -43.76
CA THR A 48 5.14 14.76 -43.38
C THR A 48 5.05 15.09 -41.90
N TYR A 49 5.90 14.48 -41.06
CA TYR A 49 5.98 14.67 -39.60
C TYR A 49 4.64 14.45 -38.89
N ARG A 50 3.90 13.45 -39.37
CA ARG A 50 2.48 13.28 -39.11
C ARG A 50 2.10 13.30 -37.62
N GLU A 51 2.87 12.63 -36.77
CA GLU A 51 2.53 12.42 -35.35
C GLU A 51 2.72 13.67 -34.48
N HIS A 52 3.54 14.66 -34.89
CA HIS A 52 3.74 15.90 -34.11
C HIS A 52 3.54 17.20 -34.90
N HIS A 53 3.26 17.14 -36.20
CA HIS A 53 3.06 18.34 -37.02
C HIS A 53 1.87 19.19 -36.55
N SER A 54 0.81 18.55 -36.06
CA SER A 54 -0.37 19.26 -35.56
C SER A 54 -0.08 20.00 -34.24
N LEU A 55 0.74 19.40 -33.37
CA LEU A 55 1.23 19.98 -32.12
C LEU A 55 2.05 21.26 -32.38
N THR A 56 3.07 21.18 -33.25
CA THR A 56 3.88 22.35 -33.64
C THR A 56 3.04 23.44 -34.31
N TRP A 57 2.01 23.06 -35.08
CA TRP A 57 1.05 24.02 -35.63
C TRP A 57 0.27 24.73 -34.53
N LEU A 58 -0.21 24.02 -33.51
CA LEU A 58 -0.96 24.60 -32.39
C LEU A 58 -0.09 25.55 -31.55
N LEU A 59 1.15 25.17 -31.21
CA LEU A 59 2.10 26.04 -30.51
C LEU A 59 2.27 27.39 -31.24
N ASN A 60 2.51 27.32 -32.54
CA ASN A 60 2.63 28.50 -33.39
C ASN A 60 1.32 29.29 -33.50
N TYR A 61 0.18 28.61 -33.62
CA TYR A 61 -1.14 29.23 -33.68
C TYR A 61 -1.45 30.04 -32.42
N PHE A 62 -1.16 29.48 -31.25
CA PHE A 62 -1.36 30.10 -29.93
C PHE A 62 -0.26 31.12 -29.55
N ARG A 63 0.71 31.38 -30.46
CA ARG A 63 1.77 32.38 -30.29
C ARG A 63 2.82 32.03 -29.23
N PHE A 64 3.05 30.74 -29.01
CA PHE A 64 4.16 30.24 -28.22
C PHE A 64 5.47 30.19 -29.03
N GLU A 65 6.57 30.58 -28.40
CA GLU A 65 7.93 30.53 -28.94
C GLU A 65 8.83 29.74 -27.98
N ASN A 66 9.87 29.11 -28.53
CA ASN A 66 10.88 28.42 -27.72
C ASN A 66 11.76 29.43 -26.94
N ASN A 67 12.65 28.94 -26.08
CA ASN A 67 13.54 29.78 -25.26
C ASN A 67 14.53 30.62 -26.09
N GLU A 68 14.72 30.32 -27.37
CA GLU A 68 15.53 31.10 -28.31
C GLU A 68 14.73 32.24 -28.99
N GLY A 69 13.42 32.31 -28.75
CA GLY A 69 12.52 33.29 -29.35
C GLY A 69 12.12 32.96 -30.79
N GLU A 70 12.23 31.68 -31.17
CA GLU A 70 11.89 31.16 -32.49
C GLU A 70 10.54 30.40 -32.46
N SER A 71 9.88 30.35 -33.62
CA SER A 71 8.66 29.56 -33.82
C SER A 71 9.00 28.09 -34.01
N TYR A 72 8.17 27.19 -33.48
CA TYR A 72 8.41 25.74 -33.58
C TYR A 72 8.38 25.25 -35.03
N ASP A 73 9.40 24.51 -35.45
CA ASP A 73 9.54 23.88 -36.76
C ASP A 73 9.53 22.34 -36.60
N PRO A 74 8.52 21.63 -37.17
CA PRO A 74 8.42 20.17 -37.06
C PRO A 74 9.64 19.42 -37.64
N LYS A 75 10.50 20.08 -38.43
CA LYS A 75 11.71 19.44 -38.96
C LYS A 75 12.83 19.31 -37.92
N VAL A 76 12.89 20.21 -36.95
CA VAL A 76 14.05 20.39 -36.05
C VAL A 76 13.71 20.36 -34.57
N ASP A 77 12.47 20.66 -34.18
CA ASP A 77 12.07 20.79 -32.77
C ASP A 77 11.41 19.52 -32.22
N TYR A 78 12.08 18.37 -32.35
CA TYR A 78 11.70 17.09 -31.72
C TYR A 78 12.93 16.23 -31.47
N TYR A 79 12.84 15.16 -30.69
CA TYR A 79 13.88 14.11 -30.54
C TYR A 79 13.35 12.78 -31.06
N GLY A 80 14.19 11.99 -31.74
CA GLY A 80 13.80 10.70 -32.32
C GLY A 80 14.31 10.46 -33.74
N PHE A 81 13.50 9.79 -34.56
CA PHE A 81 13.87 9.36 -35.91
C PHE A 81 13.77 10.51 -36.91
N VAL A 82 14.81 10.75 -37.73
CA VAL A 82 14.83 11.83 -38.72
C VAL A 82 15.05 11.25 -40.11
N SER A 83 14.02 11.34 -40.96
CA SER A 83 14.07 10.95 -42.38
C SER A 83 14.54 12.10 -43.29
N ASP A 84 15.35 11.78 -44.30
CA ASP A 84 15.75 12.68 -45.40
C ASP A 84 15.43 12.00 -46.74
N GLU A 85 14.24 12.29 -47.28
CA GLU A 85 13.76 11.69 -48.53
C GLU A 85 14.62 12.07 -49.73
N THR A 86 15.26 13.23 -49.68
CA THR A 86 16.10 13.70 -50.79
C THR A 86 17.41 12.94 -50.87
N LYS A 87 17.97 12.54 -49.72
CA LYS A 87 19.20 11.74 -49.64
C LYS A 87 18.96 10.24 -49.55
N GLU A 88 17.72 9.80 -49.30
CA GLU A 88 17.37 8.40 -49.02
C GLU A 88 18.15 7.87 -47.79
N GLU A 89 18.31 8.72 -46.77
CA GLU A 89 19.07 8.45 -45.53
C GLU A 89 18.22 8.78 -44.29
N TYR A 90 18.56 8.17 -43.14
CA TYR A 90 17.99 8.54 -41.85
C TYR A 90 19.08 8.81 -40.80
N THR A 91 18.73 9.59 -39.78
CA THR A 91 19.56 9.83 -38.58
C THR A 91 18.70 9.78 -37.32
N ILE A 92 19.31 9.54 -36.17
CA ILE A 92 18.63 9.59 -34.87
C ILE A 92 19.08 10.84 -34.11
N ARG A 93 18.13 11.61 -33.64
CA ARG A 93 18.36 12.75 -32.74
C ARG A 93 18.04 12.30 -31.31
N SER A 94 19.04 11.73 -30.64
CA SER A 94 18.89 11.18 -29.28
C SER A 94 18.47 12.23 -28.26
N LEU A 95 17.65 11.81 -27.29
CA LEU A 95 17.31 12.60 -26.13
C LEU A 95 18.58 12.83 -25.27
N PRO A 96 18.90 14.06 -24.85
CA PRO A 96 20.06 14.30 -23.99
C PRO A 96 19.79 13.82 -22.56
N GLU A 97 20.84 13.36 -21.85
CA GLU A 97 20.74 12.92 -20.46
C GLU A 97 20.21 14.01 -19.51
N ASN A 98 20.40 15.28 -19.86
CA ASN A 98 19.86 16.41 -19.11
C ASN A 98 19.11 17.34 -20.07
N LEU A 99 17.78 17.37 -19.92
CA LEU A 99 16.91 18.25 -20.70
C LEU A 99 17.01 19.70 -20.18
N ASN A 100 17.00 20.67 -21.09
CA ASN A 100 17.06 22.09 -20.76
C ASN A 100 15.73 22.59 -20.18
N ASP A 101 15.45 22.26 -18.91
CA ASP A 101 14.28 22.65 -18.09
C ASP A 101 13.04 23.07 -18.89
N PRO A 102 12.41 22.14 -19.62
CA PRO A 102 11.23 22.45 -20.41
C PRO A 102 10.04 22.76 -19.50
N ASN A 103 9.14 23.63 -19.98
CA ASN A 103 7.84 23.82 -19.33
C ASN A 103 6.92 22.60 -19.55
N LEU A 104 7.05 21.93 -20.69
CA LEU A 104 6.25 20.78 -21.10
C LEU A 104 7.12 19.76 -21.84
N ILE A 105 6.99 18.48 -21.48
CA ILE A 105 7.47 17.35 -22.29
C ILE A 105 6.25 16.71 -22.97
N TYR A 106 6.37 16.47 -24.27
CA TYR A 106 5.33 15.86 -25.08
C TYR A 106 5.88 14.63 -25.80
N ILE A 107 5.40 13.44 -25.40
CA ILE A 107 5.73 12.18 -26.06
C ILE A 107 4.60 11.85 -27.03
N ALA A 108 4.87 12.02 -28.32
CA ALA A 108 3.87 11.84 -29.38
C ALA A 108 3.73 10.36 -29.75
N ASP A 109 4.82 9.68 -30.11
CA ASP A 109 4.83 8.26 -30.42
C ASP A 109 6.26 7.71 -30.24
N THR A 110 6.41 6.53 -29.63
CA THR A 110 7.74 5.89 -29.44
C THR A 110 7.90 4.55 -30.14
N TYR A 111 6.89 4.10 -30.89
CA TYR A 111 6.87 2.80 -31.55
C TYR A 111 7.99 2.62 -32.56
N GLY A 112 8.29 3.67 -33.32
CA GLY A 112 9.43 3.72 -34.21
C GLY A 112 9.13 3.40 -35.67
N VAL A 113 10.20 3.20 -36.45
CA VAL A 113 10.14 3.07 -37.91
C VAL A 113 10.76 1.75 -38.36
N ASN A 114 10.08 1.06 -39.28
CA ASN A 114 10.57 -0.12 -39.98
C ASN A 114 11.14 0.21 -41.37
N GLU A 115 12.00 -0.67 -41.90
CA GLU A 115 12.69 -0.45 -43.19
C GLU A 115 11.74 -0.29 -44.40
N ASP A 116 10.60 -0.98 -44.38
CA ASP A 116 9.58 -0.97 -45.43
C ASP A 116 8.60 0.22 -45.34
N GLU A 117 8.62 0.97 -44.24
CA GLU A 117 7.81 2.18 -44.04
C GLU A 117 8.48 3.43 -44.60
N LEU A 118 9.79 3.38 -44.90
CA LEU A 118 10.53 4.50 -45.46
C LEU A 118 10.01 4.89 -46.84
N ALA A 119 9.82 6.20 -47.05
CA ALA A 119 9.27 6.76 -48.28
C ALA A 119 10.06 6.41 -49.57
N TRP A 120 11.32 5.96 -49.44
CA TRP A 120 12.20 5.55 -50.55
C TRP A 120 12.40 4.03 -50.68
N THR A 121 11.77 3.22 -49.85
CA THR A 121 11.81 1.75 -49.97
C THR A 121 10.66 1.25 -50.84
N GLU A 122 10.92 0.39 -51.83
CA GLU A 122 9.86 -0.34 -52.54
C GLU A 122 9.37 -1.48 -51.64
N ALA A 123 8.13 -1.39 -51.14
CA ALA A 123 7.52 -2.41 -50.30
C ALA A 123 7.41 -3.76 -51.03
N ASP A 124 8.38 -4.65 -50.82
CA ASP A 124 8.32 -6.03 -51.31
C ASP A 124 7.63 -6.90 -50.25
N SER A 125 6.32 -7.09 -50.40
CA SER A 125 5.44 -7.78 -49.45
C SER A 125 5.60 -9.31 -49.42
N SER A 126 6.80 -9.82 -49.70
CA SER A 126 7.07 -11.26 -49.72
C SER A 126 8.34 -11.65 -48.95
N GLU A 127 8.12 -12.25 -47.78
CA GLU A 127 9.04 -13.00 -46.91
C GLU A 127 9.75 -12.24 -45.76
N GLY A 128 9.02 -12.02 -44.66
CA GLY A 128 9.57 -11.78 -43.32
C GLY A 128 8.80 -10.74 -42.49
N PRO A 129 8.89 -10.74 -41.15
CA PRO A 129 8.51 -9.58 -40.36
C PRO A 129 9.42 -8.39 -40.73
N PRO A 130 8.89 -7.17 -40.77
CA PRO A 130 9.66 -5.99 -41.14
C PRO A 130 10.86 -5.77 -40.21
N THR A 131 12.00 -5.34 -40.76
CA THR A 131 13.20 -5.04 -39.98
C THR A 131 13.04 -3.68 -39.31
N ARG A 132 12.99 -3.64 -37.98
CA ARG A 132 12.91 -2.40 -37.19
C ARG A 132 14.24 -1.63 -37.26
N LEU A 133 14.17 -0.33 -37.55
CA LEU A 133 15.34 0.56 -37.63
C LEU A 133 15.61 1.26 -36.29
N TYR A 134 14.56 1.77 -35.65
CA TYR A 134 14.59 2.48 -34.37
C TYR A 134 13.19 2.44 -33.74
N GLY A 135 13.10 2.50 -32.42
CA GLY A 135 11.82 2.47 -31.69
C GLY A 135 11.96 1.83 -30.32
N GLY A 136 11.00 2.12 -29.45
CA GLY A 136 10.97 1.73 -28.04
C GLY A 136 11.76 2.72 -27.20
N MET A 137 11.13 3.27 -26.18
CA MET A 137 11.82 4.12 -25.21
C MET A 137 12.74 3.26 -24.35
N ASP A 138 13.98 3.70 -24.18
CA ASP A 138 14.90 3.03 -23.25
C ASP A 138 14.79 3.61 -21.82
N GLN A 139 15.33 2.88 -20.85
CA GLN A 139 15.26 3.28 -19.44
C GLN A 139 15.97 4.61 -19.16
N GLN A 140 17.06 4.91 -19.87
CA GLN A 140 17.83 6.14 -19.67
C GLN A 140 17.05 7.36 -20.14
N GLU A 141 16.42 7.27 -21.31
CA GLU A 141 15.53 8.29 -21.86
C GLU A 141 14.31 8.51 -20.96
N TRP A 142 13.67 7.42 -20.51
CA TRP A 142 12.54 7.51 -19.59
C TRP A 142 12.93 8.15 -18.25
N THR A 143 14.10 7.80 -17.71
CA THR A 143 14.61 8.39 -16.46
C THR A 143 14.82 9.89 -16.61
N ALA A 144 15.35 10.36 -17.74
CA ALA A 144 15.54 11.79 -18.01
C ALA A 144 14.21 12.57 -18.09
N VAL A 145 13.17 11.96 -18.69
CA VAL A 145 11.82 12.55 -18.71
C VAL A 145 11.25 12.61 -17.30
N LYS A 146 11.25 11.47 -16.59
CA LYS A 146 10.70 11.35 -15.24
C LYS A 146 11.36 12.33 -14.28
N GLU A 147 12.70 12.41 -14.32
CA GLU A 147 13.47 13.34 -13.50
C GLU A 147 12.97 14.76 -13.70
N LYS A 148 12.77 15.25 -14.94
CA LYS A 148 12.30 16.62 -15.15
C LYS A 148 10.89 16.89 -14.69
N VAL A 149 9.97 15.95 -14.90
CA VAL A 149 8.59 16.08 -14.45
C VAL A 149 8.53 16.19 -12.94
N VAL A 150 9.37 15.39 -12.27
CA VAL A 150 9.51 15.31 -10.83
C VAL A 150 10.27 16.49 -10.23
N THR A 151 11.40 16.91 -10.80
CA THR A 151 12.34 17.87 -10.19
C THR A 151 12.13 19.30 -10.67
N SER A 152 11.65 19.49 -11.89
CA SER A 152 11.70 20.80 -12.59
C SER A 152 10.32 21.39 -12.88
N PHE A 153 9.27 20.96 -12.18
CA PHE A 153 7.90 21.43 -12.38
C PHE A 153 7.39 21.32 -13.84
N THR A 154 8.00 20.45 -14.64
CA THR A 154 7.71 20.24 -16.06
C THR A 154 6.44 19.41 -16.22
N ASP A 155 5.44 19.92 -16.93
CA ASP A 155 4.26 19.14 -17.26
C ASP A 155 4.59 18.03 -18.28
N LEU A 156 3.86 16.92 -18.26
CA LEU A 156 4.04 15.78 -19.15
C LEU A 156 2.74 15.46 -19.88
N VAL A 157 2.84 15.26 -21.19
CA VAL A 157 1.79 14.61 -22.00
C VAL A 157 2.39 13.40 -22.69
N VAL A 158 1.73 12.26 -22.55
CA VAL A 158 2.08 11.01 -23.23
C VAL A 158 0.87 10.55 -24.05
N GLU A 159 1.05 10.26 -25.34
CA GLU A 159 -0.01 9.71 -26.17
C GLU A 159 0.12 8.18 -26.36
N PHE A 160 -0.91 7.60 -26.96
CA PHE A 160 -0.97 6.24 -27.46
C PHE A 160 0.35 5.80 -28.11
N ASN A 161 0.68 4.52 -27.98
CA ASN A 161 1.88 3.90 -28.58
C ASN A 161 3.24 4.38 -27.99
N SER A 162 3.23 4.93 -26.78
CA SER A 162 4.44 5.47 -26.12
C SER A 162 5.11 4.52 -25.10
N PHE A 163 4.46 3.40 -24.76
CA PHE A 163 5.04 2.36 -23.87
C PHE A 163 4.77 0.93 -24.37
N ALA A 164 4.02 0.77 -25.47
CA ALA A 164 3.78 -0.52 -26.10
C ALA A 164 5.07 -1.09 -26.74
N SER A 165 5.01 -2.33 -27.25
CA SER A 165 6.16 -2.92 -27.96
C SER A 165 6.57 -2.00 -29.12
N PRO A 166 7.82 -1.49 -29.18
CA PRO A 166 9.08 -2.15 -28.84
C PRO A 166 9.60 -2.00 -27.41
N THR A 167 9.00 -1.14 -26.60
CA THR A 167 9.53 -0.76 -25.29
C THR A 167 9.67 -1.99 -24.38
N GLU A 168 10.82 -2.12 -23.70
CA GLU A 168 11.07 -3.25 -22.81
C GLU A 168 10.06 -3.28 -21.66
N GLU A 169 9.69 -4.48 -21.21
CA GLU A 169 8.65 -4.67 -20.20
C GLU A 169 8.90 -3.89 -18.90
N ALA A 170 10.16 -3.81 -18.45
CA ALA A 170 10.55 -3.05 -17.26
C ALA A 170 10.28 -1.55 -17.43
N VAL A 171 10.67 -0.97 -18.57
CA VAL A 171 10.43 0.45 -18.89
C VAL A 171 8.93 0.69 -19.04
N ARG A 172 8.21 -0.19 -19.74
CA ARG A 172 6.75 -0.10 -19.90
C ARG A 172 6.04 -0.08 -18.56
N ARG A 173 6.41 -0.98 -17.63
CA ARG A 173 5.81 -1.02 -16.29
C ARG A 173 6.06 0.29 -15.52
N ASP A 174 7.28 0.80 -15.59
CA ASP A 174 7.68 2.06 -14.96
C ASP A 174 6.92 3.27 -15.56
N VAL A 175 6.72 3.30 -16.88
CA VAL A 175 5.89 4.33 -17.54
C VAL A 175 4.43 4.23 -17.11
N MET A 176 3.84 3.04 -17.13
CA MET A 176 2.44 2.81 -16.74
C MET A 176 2.17 3.19 -15.29
N GLU A 177 3.07 2.82 -14.38
CA GLU A 177 3.03 3.17 -12.96
C GLU A 177 3.08 4.70 -12.78
N PHE A 178 4.03 5.37 -13.44
CA PHE A 178 4.13 6.83 -13.37
C PHE A 178 2.94 7.57 -13.98
N LEU A 179 2.24 6.97 -14.93
CA LEU A 179 1.05 7.54 -15.56
C LEU A 179 -0.27 7.22 -14.81
N ASN A 180 -0.22 6.37 -13.77
CA ASN A 180 -1.39 5.79 -13.09
C ASN A 180 -2.37 5.07 -14.03
N VAL A 181 -1.83 4.28 -14.98
CA VAL A 181 -2.64 3.50 -15.93
C VAL A 181 -2.28 2.03 -15.92
N GLU A 182 -3.28 1.18 -16.11
CA GLU A 182 -3.12 -0.26 -16.27
C GLU A 182 -3.53 -0.66 -17.70
N TRP A 183 -2.63 -1.30 -18.43
CA TRP A 183 -2.86 -1.75 -19.81
C TRP A 183 -2.53 -3.24 -19.96
N GLN A 184 -3.53 -4.02 -20.39
CA GLN A 184 -3.40 -5.48 -20.55
C GLN A 184 -3.05 -5.89 -21.99
N GLY A 185 -2.50 -4.97 -22.79
CA GLY A 185 -2.11 -5.23 -24.17
C GLY A 185 -3.19 -4.99 -25.22
N TRP A 186 -4.40 -4.57 -24.82
CA TRP A 186 -5.52 -4.38 -25.74
C TRP A 186 -5.51 -3.00 -26.39
N ILE A 187 -5.52 -2.99 -27.73
CA ILE A 187 -5.69 -1.81 -28.57
C ILE A 187 -6.88 -1.99 -29.50
N GLY A 188 -7.44 -0.90 -30.01
CA GLY A 188 -8.57 -0.96 -30.92
C GLY A 188 -8.54 0.12 -31.98
N ARG A 189 -9.24 -0.13 -33.10
CA ARG A 189 -9.50 0.88 -34.13
C ARG A 189 -10.85 0.69 -34.82
N GLN A 190 -11.47 1.81 -35.16
CA GLN A 190 -12.67 1.86 -35.99
C GLN A 190 -12.30 1.79 -37.48
N PHE A 191 -12.92 0.88 -38.22
CA PHE A 191 -12.73 0.75 -39.67
C PHE A 191 -14.01 1.12 -40.42
N PRO A 192 -13.96 2.04 -41.42
CA PRO A 192 -15.12 2.39 -42.24
C PRO A 192 -15.71 1.20 -43.01
N SER A 193 -14.88 0.22 -43.36
CA SER A 193 -15.30 -1.08 -43.85
C SER A 193 -14.36 -2.21 -43.42
N LEU A 194 -14.94 -3.28 -42.88
CA LEU A 194 -14.30 -4.56 -42.55
C LEU A 194 -14.23 -5.54 -43.75
N ASP A 195 -14.61 -5.11 -44.96
CA ASP A 195 -14.62 -5.98 -46.15
C ASP A 195 -13.20 -6.50 -46.48
N LYS A 196 -13.07 -7.80 -46.77
CA LYS A 196 -11.75 -8.41 -47.06
C LYS A 196 -11.05 -7.87 -48.32
N GLU A 197 -11.78 -7.55 -49.40
CA GLU A 197 -11.18 -7.13 -50.68
C GLU A 197 -11.15 -5.60 -50.88
N ASN A 198 -12.00 -4.85 -50.18
CA ASN A 198 -12.18 -3.40 -50.36
C ASN A 198 -12.20 -2.63 -49.03
N GLY A 199 -11.89 -3.28 -47.91
CA GLY A 199 -11.79 -2.68 -46.60
C GLY A 199 -10.41 -2.14 -46.30
N GLU A 200 -10.30 -1.41 -45.19
CA GLU A 200 -9.06 -0.76 -44.75
C GLU A 200 -8.33 -1.57 -43.66
N VAL A 201 -8.84 -2.76 -43.32
CA VAL A 201 -8.23 -3.66 -42.34
C VAL A 201 -6.95 -4.26 -42.94
N PRO A 202 -5.79 -4.18 -42.28
CA PRO A 202 -4.55 -4.74 -42.80
C PRO A 202 -4.62 -6.26 -43.04
N ASP A 203 -4.01 -6.73 -44.13
CA ASP A 203 -3.99 -8.14 -44.53
C ASP A 203 -3.46 -9.08 -43.43
N TRP A 204 -2.52 -8.61 -42.61
CA TRP A 204 -1.93 -9.40 -41.54
C TRP A 204 -2.91 -9.65 -40.38
N VAL A 205 -3.79 -8.69 -40.08
CA VAL A 205 -4.86 -8.83 -39.07
C VAL A 205 -5.85 -9.90 -39.54
N ILE A 206 -6.26 -9.83 -40.81
CA ILE A 206 -7.16 -10.80 -41.43
C ILE A 206 -6.55 -12.20 -41.37
N LYS A 207 -5.28 -12.35 -41.79
CA LYS A 207 -4.56 -13.64 -41.74
C LYS A 207 -4.40 -14.18 -40.32
N ARG A 208 -4.27 -13.31 -39.31
CA ARG A 208 -4.16 -13.68 -37.90
C ARG A 208 -5.48 -14.19 -37.36
N TYR A 209 -6.59 -13.51 -37.66
CA TYR A 209 -7.94 -13.96 -37.30
C TYR A 209 -8.31 -15.29 -38.00
N GLU A 210 -7.94 -15.43 -39.28
CA GLU A 210 -8.18 -16.64 -40.09
C GLU A 210 -7.38 -17.87 -39.67
N LYS A 211 -6.58 -17.79 -38.60
CA LYS A 211 -6.03 -18.99 -37.95
C LYS A 211 -7.13 -19.79 -37.24
N ASP A 212 -8.14 -19.10 -36.69
CA ASP A 212 -9.19 -19.70 -35.88
C ASP A 212 -10.55 -19.69 -36.60
N GLU A 213 -10.90 -18.60 -37.30
CA GLU A 213 -12.20 -18.42 -37.97
C GLU A 213 -12.12 -17.69 -39.32
N ASP A 214 -12.98 -18.03 -40.29
CA ASP A 214 -13.03 -17.35 -41.59
C ASP A 214 -13.47 -15.87 -41.45
N TRP A 215 -12.76 -14.94 -42.10
CA TRP A 215 -13.11 -13.50 -42.07
C TRP A 215 -14.33 -13.21 -42.96
N ALA A 216 -15.52 -13.14 -42.35
CA ALA A 216 -16.80 -12.94 -43.03
C ALA A 216 -17.49 -11.60 -42.67
N PHE A 217 -16.72 -10.58 -42.26
CA PHE A 217 -17.25 -9.28 -41.85
C PHE A 217 -17.39 -8.30 -43.03
N THR A 218 -18.41 -7.45 -42.98
CA THR A 218 -18.68 -6.41 -44.00
C THR A 218 -19.19 -5.12 -43.35
N GLY A 219 -18.93 -3.97 -43.99
CA GLY A 219 -19.34 -2.66 -43.48
C GLY A 219 -18.53 -2.19 -42.26
N ALA A 220 -18.94 -1.08 -41.65
CA ALA A 220 -18.19 -0.46 -40.56
C ALA A 220 -18.24 -1.28 -39.26
N GLY A 221 -17.13 -1.27 -38.51
CA GLY A 221 -17.02 -1.92 -37.21
C GLY A 221 -15.69 -1.62 -36.53
N PHE A 222 -15.39 -2.36 -35.46
CA PHE A 222 -14.14 -2.26 -34.71
C PHE A 222 -13.36 -3.57 -34.80
N VAL A 223 -12.03 -3.44 -34.81
CA VAL A 223 -11.10 -4.53 -34.54
C VAL A 223 -10.37 -4.17 -33.26
N LEU A 224 -10.46 -5.06 -32.26
CA LEU A 224 -9.67 -5.00 -31.03
C LEU A 224 -8.61 -6.10 -31.11
N LEU A 225 -7.37 -5.76 -30.75
CA LEU A 225 -6.20 -6.61 -30.85
C LEU A 225 -5.49 -6.62 -29.50
N ASN A 226 -5.11 -7.80 -29.03
CA ASN A 226 -4.17 -7.90 -27.91
C ASN A 226 -2.75 -8.12 -28.45
N GLU A 227 -1.88 -7.15 -28.21
CA GLU A 227 -0.49 -7.18 -28.67
C GLU A 227 0.41 -8.16 -27.90
N LEU A 228 0.01 -8.57 -26.70
CA LEU A 228 0.76 -9.49 -25.86
C LEU A 228 0.42 -10.96 -26.16
N THR A 229 -0.84 -11.26 -26.46
CA THR A 229 -1.33 -12.64 -26.47
C THR A 229 -1.58 -13.25 -27.84
N ASP A 230 -1.71 -12.47 -28.92
CA ASP A 230 -2.24 -13.05 -30.16
C ASP A 230 -3.67 -12.63 -30.55
N GLU A 231 -4.47 -12.21 -29.58
CA GLU A 231 -5.93 -12.29 -29.69
C GLU A 231 -6.56 -11.17 -30.52
N ILE A 232 -7.67 -11.46 -31.20
CA ILE A 232 -8.44 -10.49 -31.99
C ILE A 232 -9.93 -10.64 -31.66
N VAL A 233 -10.58 -9.51 -31.38
CA VAL A 233 -12.04 -9.40 -31.23
C VAL A 233 -12.59 -8.47 -32.32
N VAL A 234 -13.57 -8.93 -33.09
CA VAL A 234 -14.23 -8.13 -34.13
C VAL A 234 -15.66 -7.77 -33.70
N LEU A 235 -15.93 -6.47 -33.62
CA LEU A 235 -17.26 -5.92 -33.39
C LEU A 235 -17.84 -5.41 -34.71
N SER A 236 -18.75 -6.19 -35.27
CA SER A 236 -19.45 -5.88 -36.51
C SER A 236 -20.71 -5.05 -36.26
N LYS A 237 -21.40 -4.65 -37.33
CA LYS A 237 -22.67 -3.90 -37.23
C LYS A 237 -23.75 -4.60 -36.38
N GLU A 238 -23.75 -5.91 -36.26
CA GLU A 238 -24.72 -6.66 -35.43
C GLU A 238 -24.40 -6.54 -33.93
N ASP A 239 -23.14 -6.27 -33.61
CA ASP A 239 -22.62 -6.12 -32.25
C ASP A 239 -22.77 -4.67 -31.73
N LEU A 240 -23.11 -3.72 -32.60
CA LEU A 240 -23.05 -2.28 -32.34
C LEU A 240 -24.40 -1.57 -32.53
N THR A 241 -24.75 -0.69 -31.60
CA THR A 241 -25.88 0.26 -31.77
C THR A 241 -25.43 1.61 -32.35
N ASP A 242 -24.15 1.96 -32.18
CA ASP A 242 -23.46 3.05 -32.87
C ASP A 242 -22.08 2.55 -33.33
N THR A 243 -21.68 2.89 -34.56
CA THR A 243 -20.41 2.43 -35.15
C THR A 243 -19.27 3.42 -34.91
N ALA A 244 -19.50 4.48 -34.15
CA ALA A 244 -18.53 5.50 -33.81
C ALA A 244 -18.08 5.34 -32.34
N LEU A 245 -16.77 5.49 -32.08
CA LEU A 245 -16.24 5.50 -30.71
C LEU A 245 -16.55 6.87 -30.10
N ARG A 246 -17.41 6.91 -29.09
CA ARG A 246 -17.83 8.17 -28.48
C ARG A 246 -16.79 8.60 -27.45
N PHE A 247 -16.26 9.80 -27.60
CA PHE A 247 -15.47 10.46 -26.56
C PHE A 247 -16.39 11.36 -25.73
N MET A 248 -16.30 11.27 -24.41
CA MET A 248 -17.09 12.09 -23.49
C MET A 248 -16.19 12.59 -22.37
N LEU A 249 -16.28 13.87 -22.02
CA LEU A 249 -15.61 14.40 -20.84
C LEU A 249 -16.39 14.03 -19.57
N THR A 250 -15.66 13.68 -18.53
CA THR A 250 -16.19 13.55 -17.15
C THR A 250 -16.53 14.92 -16.58
N GLU A 251 -17.05 14.98 -15.35
CA GLU A 251 -17.33 16.27 -14.70
C GLU A 251 -16.04 17.07 -14.49
N GLU A 252 -14.98 16.36 -14.07
CA GLU A 252 -13.62 16.85 -13.86
C GLU A 252 -13.01 17.38 -15.17
N GLY A 253 -13.16 16.63 -16.26
CA GLY A 253 -12.69 17.05 -17.58
C GLY A 253 -13.43 18.27 -18.12
N GLN A 254 -14.74 18.38 -17.88
CA GLN A 254 -15.53 19.56 -18.26
C GLN A 254 -15.11 20.79 -17.48
N GLU A 255 -14.84 20.65 -16.19
CA GLU A 255 -14.32 21.72 -15.34
C GLU A 255 -12.94 22.19 -15.81
N LEU A 256 -12.04 21.25 -16.11
CA LEU A 256 -10.68 21.58 -16.54
C LEU A 256 -10.64 22.23 -17.92
N PHE A 257 -11.28 21.62 -18.93
CA PHE A 257 -11.16 22.04 -20.32
C PHE A 257 -12.22 23.07 -20.75
N GLY A 258 -13.31 23.22 -20.01
CA GLY A 258 -14.32 24.26 -20.25
C GLY A 258 -15.23 24.04 -21.46
N PHE A 259 -15.46 22.78 -21.87
CA PHE A 259 -16.44 22.43 -22.90
C PHE A 259 -17.13 21.08 -22.60
N GLU A 260 -18.36 20.90 -23.08
CA GLU A 260 -19.18 19.70 -22.78
C GLU A 260 -19.26 18.68 -23.93
N GLN A 261 -19.21 19.14 -25.18
CA GLN A 261 -19.46 18.29 -26.35
C GLN A 261 -18.17 17.99 -27.13
N SER A 262 -17.95 16.70 -27.41
CA SER A 262 -16.83 16.20 -28.19
C SER A 262 -17.31 15.46 -29.46
N SER A 263 -16.39 15.21 -30.39
CA SER A 263 -16.65 14.37 -31.58
C SER A 263 -16.27 12.91 -31.30
N ALA A 264 -16.75 11.99 -32.14
CA ALA A 264 -16.23 10.63 -32.15
C ALA A 264 -14.73 10.59 -32.51
N TYR A 265 -14.01 9.65 -31.91
CA TYR A 265 -12.60 9.39 -32.19
C TYR A 265 -12.46 8.24 -33.20
N PRO A 266 -11.83 8.44 -34.38
CA PRO A 266 -11.85 7.44 -35.45
C PRO A 266 -10.59 6.58 -35.58
N TYR A 267 -9.57 6.78 -34.73
CA TYR A 267 -8.25 6.20 -34.93
C TYR A 267 -7.88 5.15 -33.87
N TRP A 268 -6.59 4.81 -33.75
CA TRP A 268 -6.12 3.79 -32.81
C TRP A 268 -6.18 4.29 -31.36
N PHE A 269 -6.64 3.42 -30.46
CA PHE A 269 -6.78 3.71 -29.04
C PHE A 269 -6.35 2.53 -28.17
N ASP A 270 -5.91 2.82 -26.95
CA ASP A 270 -5.64 1.83 -25.91
C ASP A 270 -6.91 1.56 -25.09
N ILE A 271 -7.11 0.31 -24.67
CA ILE A 271 -8.10 -0.04 -23.64
C ILE A 271 -7.36 -0.15 -22.32
N ILE A 272 -7.46 0.91 -21.51
CA ILE A 272 -6.78 1.03 -20.21
C ILE A 272 -7.78 1.02 -19.04
N GLN A 273 -7.23 0.85 -17.83
CA GLN A 273 -7.93 1.06 -16.56
C GLN A 273 -7.08 1.98 -15.67
N THR A 274 -7.69 2.54 -14.62
CA THR A 274 -7.00 3.32 -13.59
C THR A 274 -7.66 3.05 -12.24
N GLN A 275 -6.91 3.20 -11.15
CA GLN A 275 -7.39 2.92 -9.79
C GLN A 275 -8.23 4.06 -9.20
N SER A 276 -8.20 5.25 -9.80
CA SER A 276 -8.93 6.43 -9.34
C SER A 276 -9.85 6.98 -10.44
N GLU A 277 -11.16 6.97 -10.20
CA GLU A 277 -12.15 7.56 -11.12
C GLU A 277 -11.98 9.09 -11.25
N GLU A 278 -11.51 9.76 -10.18
CA GLU A 278 -11.28 11.20 -10.14
C GLU A 278 -10.15 11.66 -11.08
N GLN A 279 -9.26 10.73 -11.48
CA GLN A 279 -8.17 11.00 -12.42
C GLN A 279 -8.62 10.93 -13.89
N ILE A 280 -9.84 10.46 -14.18
CA ILE A 280 -10.33 10.33 -15.55
C ILE A 280 -10.94 11.67 -15.99
N LEU A 281 -10.35 12.31 -17.01
CA LEU A 281 -10.91 13.55 -17.59
C LEU A 281 -11.82 13.27 -18.78
N GLY A 282 -11.68 12.12 -19.42
CA GLY A 282 -12.52 11.73 -20.53
C GLY A 282 -12.56 10.22 -20.71
N ASN A 283 -13.69 9.73 -21.20
CA ASN A 283 -13.94 8.32 -21.46
C ASN A 283 -14.24 8.07 -22.93
N TYR A 284 -13.79 6.92 -23.41
CA TYR A 284 -14.32 6.27 -24.60
C TYR A 284 -15.53 5.41 -24.25
N GLU A 285 -16.49 5.37 -25.16
CA GLU A 285 -17.66 4.52 -25.04
C GLU A 285 -17.96 3.80 -26.36
N LEU A 286 -17.98 2.47 -26.29
CA LEU A 286 -18.49 1.58 -27.31
C LEU A 286 -19.99 1.34 -27.07
N LYS A 287 -20.83 1.75 -28.02
CA LYS A 287 -22.28 1.54 -27.94
C LYS A 287 -22.63 0.16 -28.50
N LEU A 288 -22.76 -0.83 -27.61
CA LEU A 288 -22.94 -2.23 -27.96
C LEU A 288 -24.41 -2.66 -28.03
N THR A 289 -24.69 -3.75 -28.75
CA THR A 289 -25.88 -4.58 -28.53
C THR A 289 -25.59 -5.62 -27.45
N LYS A 290 -26.61 -6.35 -26.95
CA LYS A 290 -26.39 -7.47 -26.01
C LYS A 290 -25.41 -8.52 -26.51
N GLN A 291 -25.32 -8.69 -27.84
CA GLN A 291 -24.36 -9.61 -28.46
C GLN A 291 -22.93 -9.06 -28.37
N GLY A 292 -22.76 -7.76 -28.63
CA GLY A 292 -21.47 -7.09 -28.45
C GLY A 292 -21.00 -7.08 -27.00
N GLU A 293 -21.91 -6.81 -26.05
CA GLU A 293 -21.61 -6.89 -24.60
C GLU A 293 -21.10 -8.28 -24.22
N SER A 294 -21.77 -9.34 -24.69
CA SER A 294 -21.34 -10.72 -24.42
C SER A 294 -19.95 -11.04 -24.97
N LYS A 295 -19.58 -10.48 -26.14
CA LYS A 295 -18.25 -10.68 -26.74
C LYS A 295 -17.15 -9.99 -25.94
N LEU A 296 -17.42 -8.79 -25.41
CA LEU A 296 -16.45 -8.08 -24.59
C LEU A 296 -16.29 -8.72 -23.21
N ASN A 297 -17.40 -9.14 -22.58
CA ASN A 297 -17.38 -9.79 -21.27
C ASN A 297 -16.64 -11.14 -21.28
N GLU A 298 -16.63 -11.88 -22.39
CA GLU A 298 -15.84 -13.12 -22.51
C GLU A 298 -14.33 -12.86 -22.43
N LYS A 299 -13.91 -11.61 -22.66
CA LYS A 299 -12.51 -11.17 -22.67
C LYS A 299 -12.20 -10.16 -21.57
N ASP A 300 -13.10 -10.01 -20.59
CA ASP A 300 -13.02 -9.03 -19.51
C ASP A 300 -12.78 -7.59 -19.99
N LEU A 301 -13.31 -7.25 -21.18
CA LEU A 301 -13.16 -5.92 -21.78
C LEU A 301 -14.33 -4.99 -21.39
N PRO A 302 -14.05 -3.77 -20.92
CA PRO A 302 -15.11 -2.81 -20.60
C PRO A 302 -15.70 -2.16 -21.86
N SER A 303 -16.99 -1.82 -21.82
CA SER A 303 -17.63 -1.01 -22.88
C SER A 303 -17.35 0.49 -22.76
N THR A 304 -16.90 0.93 -21.58
CA THR A 304 -16.52 2.31 -21.27
C THR A 304 -15.19 2.29 -20.55
N PHE A 305 -14.21 3.03 -21.06
CA PHE A 305 -12.84 3.04 -20.54
C PHE A 305 -12.20 4.42 -20.72
N PRO A 306 -11.16 4.76 -19.94
CA PRO A 306 -10.52 6.07 -20.00
C PRO A 306 -9.95 6.40 -21.39
N ALA A 307 -10.16 7.64 -21.81
CA ALA A 307 -9.56 8.26 -22.99
C ALA A 307 -8.48 9.29 -22.61
N ILE A 308 -8.66 9.97 -21.47
CA ILE A 308 -7.68 10.88 -20.88
C ILE A 308 -7.60 10.60 -19.38
N VAL A 309 -6.39 10.30 -18.92
CA VAL A 309 -6.06 10.20 -17.49
C VAL A 309 -5.16 11.37 -17.12
N HIS A 310 -5.43 11.99 -15.97
CA HIS A 310 -4.69 13.12 -15.43
C HIS A 310 -4.46 12.93 -13.94
N HIS A 311 -3.23 13.16 -13.52
CA HIS A 311 -2.89 13.36 -12.12
C HIS A 311 -1.76 14.39 -12.03
N THR A 312 -1.32 14.69 -10.80
CA THR A 312 -0.22 15.63 -10.58
C THR A 312 0.95 14.98 -9.85
N VAL A 313 2.17 15.25 -10.32
CA VAL A 313 3.43 14.83 -9.69
C VAL A 313 4.25 16.08 -9.43
N ASN A 314 4.57 16.40 -8.18
CA ASN A 314 5.23 17.67 -7.83
C ASN A 314 4.60 18.92 -8.48
N GLN A 315 3.27 19.04 -8.37
CA GLN A 315 2.47 20.10 -9.03
C GLN A 315 2.52 20.06 -10.58
N SER A 316 3.26 19.14 -11.19
CA SER A 316 3.34 18.94 -12.64
C SER A 316 2.13 18.16 -13.09
N ASN A 317 1.46 18.67 -14.11
CA ASN A 317 0.33 17.99 -14.70
C ASN A 317 0.86 16.86 -15.57
N VAL A 318 0.44 15.64 -15.26
CA VAL A 318 0.77 14.44 -16.03
C VAL A 318 -0.50 13.98 -16.72
N PHE A 319 -0.50 14.03 -18.04
CA PHE A 319 -1.60 13.60 -18.89
C PHE A 319 -1.20 12.38 -19.70
N TYR A 320 -2.07 11.38 -19.72
CA TYR A 320 -2.01 10.29 -20.68
C TYR A 320 -3.24 10.33 -21.60
N PHE A 321 -3.01 10.38 -22.90
CA PHE A 321 -4.04 10.31 -23.93
C PHE A 321 -4.04 8.89 -24.51
N ALA A 322 -5.09 8.11 -24.22
CA ALA A 322 -5.24 6.72 -24.66
C ALA A 322 -5.63 6.58 -26.14
N GLY A 323 -5.28 7.58 -26.96
CA GLY A 323 -5.37 7.55 -28.41
C GLY A 323 -4.38 8.56 -28.97
N ASP A 324 -4.03 8.35 -30.24
CA ASP A 324 -3.18 9.25 -31.01
C ASP A 324 -4.01 10.45 -31.47
N PHE A 325 -4.00 11.52 -30.66
CA PHE A 325 -4.85 12.70 -30.85
C PHE A 325 -4.14 13.74 -31.72
N ALA A 326 -2.81 13.71 -31.71
CA ALA A 326 -1.97 14.57 -32.51
C ALA A 326 -1.96 14.16 -34.00
N ASP A 327 -2.15 12.87 -34.33
CA ASP A 327 -2.27 12.42 -35.73
C ASP A 327 -3.47 13.07 -36.42
N THR A 328 -3.16 14.03 -37.29
CA THR A 328 -4.11 14.45 -38.32
C THR A 328 -3.44 14.61 -39.68
N ALA A 329 -4.09 14.05 -40.71
CA ALA A 329 -3.57 13.97 -42.06
C ALA A 329 -3.25 15.35 -42.67
N LYS A 330 -3.99 16.43 -42.31
CA LYS A 330 -3.77 17.79 -42.86
C LYS A 330 -4.23 18.93 -41.95
N VAL A 331 -3.27 19.69 -41.42
CA VAL A 331 -3.48 21.06 -40.88
C VAL A 331 -3.32 22.15 -41.96
N PRO A 332 -3.90 23.35 -41.81
CA PRO A 332 -3.75 24.45 -42.76
C PRO A 332 -2.29 24.94 -42.84
N GLY A 333 -1.76 25.21 -44.03
CA GLY A 333 -0.39 25.75 -44.21
C GLY A 333 -0.16 27.18 -43.71
N PHE A 334 -1.12 27.77 -43.00
CA PHE A 334 -1.00 29.06 -42.33
C PHE A 334 -1.70 29.00 -40.96
N TYR A 335 -1.10 29.61 -39.95
CA TYR A 335 -1.64 29.70 -38.59
C TYR A 335 -1.90 31.16 -38.16
N GLN A 336 -1.46 32.16 -38.94
CA GLN A 336 -1.45 33.57 -38.57
C GLN A 336 -2.82 34.27 -38.66
N TYR A 337 -3.88 33.66 -38.10
CA TYR A 337 -5.25 34.17 -38.21
C TYR A 337 -6.05 33.91 -36.92
N THR A 338 -6.35 34.98 -36.16
CA THR A 338 -7.08 34.85 -34.87
C THR A 338 -8.44 34.18 -35.08
N GLY A 339 -8.77 33.17 -34.25
CA GLY A 339 -10.06 32.47 -34.34
C GLY A 339 -10.19 31.47 -35.49
N LEU A 340 -9.11 31.18 -36.24
CA LEU A 340 -9.09 30.15 -37.28
C LEU A 340 -9.54 28.78 -36.77
N ALA A 341 -9.07 28.35 -35.60
CA ALA A 341 -9.50 27.11 -34.96
C ALA A 341 -11.02 27.06 -34.74
N LYS A 342 -11.62 28.17 -34.28
CA LYS A 342 -13.09 28.27 -34.11
C LYS A 342 -13.84 28.14 -35.43
N ILE A 343 -13.32 28.73 -36.52
CA ILE A 343 -13.91 28.59 -37.86
C ILE A 343 -13.87 27.12 -38.30
N PHE A 344 -12.72 26.47 -38.16
CA PHE A 344 -12.57 25.06 -38.53
C PHE A 344 -13.41 24.13 -37.65
N SER A 345 -13.55 24.41 -36.35
CA SER A 345 -14.45 23.67 -35.46
C SER A 345 -15.91 23.73 -35.95
N PHE A 346 -16.37 24.88 -36.46
CA PHE A 346 -17.75 25.08 -36.90
C PHE A 346 -18.05 24.41 -38.26
N ILE A 347 -17.07 24.37 -39.17
CA ILE A 347 -17.25 23.78 -40.51
C ILE A 347 -16.86 22.30 -40.57
N SER A 348 -16.20 21.77 -39.53
CA SER A 348 -15.86 20.35 -39.43
C SER A 348 -17.08 19.56 -38.98
N LEU A 349 -17.73 18.92 -39.95
CA LEU A 349 -18.87 18.03 -39.71
C LEU A 349 -18.36 16.60 -39.51
N GLU A 350 -18.66 16.02 -38.35
CA GLU A 350 -18.27 14.65 -37.97
C GLU A 350 -18.69 13.62 -39.04
N SER A 351 -19.89 13.77 -39.62
CA SER A 351 -20.39 12.89 -40.68
C SER A 351 -19.60 12.94 -42.00
N ILE A 352 -18.71 13.92 -42.18
CA ILE A 352 -17.91 14.11 -43.40
C ILE A 352 -16.44 13.78 -43.12
N SER A 353 -15.92 14.20 -41.98
CA SER A 353 -14.53 13.96 -41.58
C SER A 353 -14.46 13.89 -40.04
N PRO A 354 -14.60 12.69 -39.45
CA PRO A 354 -14.54 12.50 -38.01
C PRO A 354 -13.21 12.98 -37.42
N GLU A 355 -12.09 12.66 -38.07
CA GLU A 355 -10.72 13.03 -37.66
C GLU A 355 -10.56 14.55 -37.51
N ARG A 356 -10.96 15.31 -38.54
CA ARG A 356 -10.95 16.80 -38.46
C ARG A 356 -11.92 17.32 -37.42
N SER A 357 -13.07 16.68 -37.24
CA SER A 357 -14.04 17.10 -36.23
C SER A 357 -13.46 16.93 -34.82
N PHE A 358 -12.81 15.81 -34.54
CA PHE A 358 -12.12 15.53 -33.27
C PHE A 358 -10.97 16.52 -33.05
N PHE A 359 -10.08 16.69 -34.03
CA PHE A 359 -8.94 17.61 -33.91
C PHE A 359 -9.37 19.04 -33.52
N TRP A 360 -10.36 19.62 -34.23
CA TRP A 360 -10.76 21.01 -34.01
C TRP A 360 -11.74 21.24 -32.86
N LYS A 361 -12.56 20.24 -32.51
CA LYS A 361 -13.57 20.37 -31.44
C LYS A 361 -13.13 19.82 -30.10
N THR A 362 -12.15 18.91 -30.09
CA THR A 362 -11.74 18.16 -28.89
C THR A 362 -10.27 18.39 -28.58
N TYR A 363 -9.35 17.98 -29.46
CA TYR A 363 -7.92 18.06 -29.19
C TYR A 363 -7.41 19.52 -29.09
N THR A 364 -7.83 20.40 -30.00
CA THR A 364 -7.41 21.82 -29.98
C THR A 364 -7.75 22.54 -28.66
N PRO A 365 -8.99 22.51 -28.13
CA PRO A 365 -9.29 23.15 -26.84
C PRO A 365 -8.62 22.47 -25.64
N ILE A 366 -8.39 21.15 -25.67
CA ILE A 366 -7.59 20.44 -24.65
C ILE A 366 -6.17 21.01 -24.63
N MET A 367 -5.52 21.07 -25.79
CA MET A 367 -4.14 21.57 -25.88
C MET A 367 -4.00 23.05 -25.53
N ASP A 368 -4.99 23.90 -25.85
CA ASP A 368 -5.02 25.31 -25.39
C ASP A 368 -4.93 25.40 -23.85
N LYS A 369 -5.65 24.51 -23.16
CA LYS A 369 -5.62 24.43 -21.70
C LYS A 369 -4.32 23.82 -21.17
N VAL A 370 -3.83 22.73 -21.76
CA VAL A 370 -2.55 22.10 -21.38
C VAL A 370 -1.39 23.11 -21.49
N PHE A 371 -1.30 23.84 -22.60
CA PHE A 371 -0.27 24.88 -22.75
C PHE A 371 -0.40 26.02 -21.76
N SER A 372 -1.64 26.40 -21.41
CA SER A 372 -1.90 27.42 -20.41
C SER A 372 -1.45 26.98 -19.00
N LEU A 373 -1.71 25.73 -18.62
CA LEU A 373 -1.29 25.15 -17.34
C LEU A 373 0.25 25.12 -17.22
N ALA A 374 0.93 24.60 -18.23
CA ALA A 374 2.39 24.52 -18.27
C ALA A 374 3.06 25.90 -18.15
N LYS A 375 2.37 26.96 -18.59
CA LYS A 375 2.83 28.35 -18.49
C LYS A 375 2.56 28.99 -17.12
N GLU A 376 1.34 28.89 -16.59
CA GLU A 376 0.93 29.56 -15.32
C GLU A 376 1.80 29.13 -14.11
N LYS A 377 2.38 27.93 -14.20
CA LYS A 377 3.23 27.35 -13.15
C LYS A 377 4.55 28.10 -12.96
N GLU A 378 5.14 28.63 -14.04
CA GLU A 378 6.37 29.45 -13.97
C GLU A 378 6.17 30.72 -13.12
N GLU A 379 4.93 31.25 -13.07
CA GLU A 379 4.59 32.44 -12.27
C GLU A 379 4.28 32.14 -10.79
N THR A 380 3.90 30.90 -10.47
CA THR A 380 3.43 30.49 -9.12
C THR A 380 4.58 29.99 -8.23
N ILE A 381 5.60 29.36 -8.82
CA ILE A 381 6.80 28.86 -8.11
C ILE A 381 7.59 29.99 -7.42
N ALA A 382 7.48 31.22 -7.92
CA ALA A 382 8.11 32.38 -7.29
C ALA A 382 7.46 32.79 -5.94
N ASN A 383 6.28 32.26 -5.57
CA ASN A 383 5.49 32.79 -4.44
C ASN A 383 5.00 31.77 -3.38
N ASN A 384 5.20 30.46 -3.54
CA ASN A 384 4.71 29.47 -2.56
C ASN A 384 5.85 28.81 -1.76
N LYS A 385 6.18 29.40 -0.60
CA LYS A 385 6.79 28.66 0.53
C LYS A 385 5.67 28.31 1.52
N PRO A 386 5.64 27.10 2.10
CA PRO A 386 4.72 26.77 3.17
C PRO A 386 4.91 27.73 4.35
N VAL A 387 3.81 28.22 4.88
CA VAL A 387 3.74 29.14 6.03
C VAL A 387 3.61 28.29 7.30
N VAL A 388 4.69 27.67 7.73
CA VAL A 388 4.82 27.19 9.12
C VAL A 388 5.99 27.93 9.71
N SER A 389 5.74 28.64 10.82
CA SER A 389 6.81 29.34 11.52
C SER A 389 7.77 28.31 12.10
N GLN A 390 9.05 28.39 11.76
CA GLN A 390 10.13 27.74 12.52
C GLN A 390 10.84 28.82 13.34
N ALA A 391 11.39 28.45 14.50
CA ALA A 391 12.31 29.33 15.19
C ALA A 391 13.60 29.43 14.38
N VAL A 392 14.25 30.59 14.42
CA VAL A 392 15.56 30.80 13.78
C VAL A 392 16.48 31.46 14.79
N GLU A 393 17.53 30.76 15.18
CA GLU A 393 18.61 31.25 16.02
C GLU A 393 19.94 30.90 15.36
N ASP A 394 20.88 31.84 15.37
CA ASP A 394 22.19 31.71 14.72
C ASP A 394 22.18 31.24 13.24
N SER A 395 21.08 31.51 12.54
CA SER A 395 20.78 31.10 11.14
C SER A 395 20.40 29.62 10.97
N ILE A 396 20.17 28.89 12.06
CA ILE A 396 19.66 27.52 12.07
C ILE A 396 18.16 27.56 12.37
N SER A 397 17.36 26.86 11.56
CA SER A 397 15.92 26.71 11.80
C SER A 397 15.59 25.43 12.55
N TYR A 398 14.71 25.52 13.54
CA TYR A 398 14.25 24.35 14.28
C TYR A 398 12.74 24.43 14.57
N PRO A 399 11.97 23.36 14.28
CA PRO A 399 10.51 23.34 14.46
C PRO A 399 10.08 23.02 15.89
N ALA A 400 10.97 22.39 16.68
CA ALA A 400 10.70 21.95 18.04
C ALA A 400 11.96 22.04 18.91
N ARG A 401 11.78 21.96 20.23
CA ARG A 401 12.86 21.86 21.22
C ARG A 401 12.43 21.12 22.49
N ILE A 402 13.40 20.67 23.26
CA ILE A 402 13.23 20.22 24.64
C ILE A 402 13.61 21.37 25.56
N ASN A 403 12.66 21.83 26.37
CA ASN A 403 12.86 22.92 27.33
C ASN A 403 12.58 22.39 28.74
N GLU A 404 13.65 22.19 29.51
CA GLU A 404 13.60 21.49 30.81
C GLU A 404 12.97 20.09 30.66
N GLN A 405 11.75 19.89 31.16
CA GLN A 405 11.02 18.61 31.11
C GLN A 405 9.85 18.64 30.10
N ALA A 406 9.79 19.64 29.21
CA ALA A 406 8.69 19.82 28.27
C ALA A 406 9.14 19.72 26.82
N TYR A 407 8.30 19.11 25.97
CA TYR A 407 8.42 19.17 24.52
C TYR A 407 7.70 20.43 24.02
N GLU A 408 8.41 21.31 23.32
CA GLU A 408 7.83 22.53 22.77
C GLU A 408 7.92 22.55 21.24
N VAL A 409 6.83 22.91 20.57
CA VAL A 409 6.80 23.19 19.13
C VAL A 409 6.69 24.70 18.90
N TYR A 410 7.26 25.17 17.79
CA TYR A 410 7.18 26.58 17.43
C TYR A 410 5.96 26.82 16.53
N GLN A 411 4.98 27.54 17.06
CA GLN A 411 3.73 27.85 16.37
C GLN A 411 3.39 29.33 16.55
N ASP A 412 2.93 29.99 15.49
CA ASP A 412 2.52 31.39 15.49
C ASP A 412 3.54 32.39 16.09
N GLY A 413 4.82 32.05 16.03
CA GLY A 413 5.91 32.88 16.55
C GLY A 413 6.16 32.72 18.06
N GLU A 414 5.57 31.72 18.72
CA GLU A 414 5.75 31.40 20.13
C GLU A 414 6.10 29.91 20.33
N TRP A 415 6.78 29.60 21.43
CA TRP A 415 7.01 28.23 21.87
C TRP A 415 5.79 27.73 22.63
N VAL A 416 5.21 26.63 22.17
CA VAL A 416 4.01 26.02 22.76
C VAL A 416 4.37 24.65 23.30
N PRO A 417 4.24 24.39 24.61
CA PRO A 417 4.43 23.05 25.16
C PRO A 417 3.31 22.13 24.67
N ILE A 418 3.68 20.92 24.26
CA ILE A 418 2.75 19.89 23.81
C ILE A 418 3.00 18.58 24.56
N THR A 419 1.92 17.88 24.88
CA THR A 419 1.95 16.48 25.30
C THR A 419 1.87 15.62 24.04
N LEU A 420 2.78 14.66 23.88
CA LEU A 420 2.82 13.82 22.68
C LEU A 420 1.73 12.73 22.76
N LYS A 421 0.67 12.91 21.97
CA LYS A 421 -0.45 11.97 21.80
C LYS A 421 -0.30 11.37 20.40
N GLY A 422 0.32 10.21 20.29
CA GLY A 422 0.69 9.71 18.97
C GLY A 422 0.44 8.23 18.72
N VAL A 423 0.76 7.85 17.49
CA VAL A 423 0.75 6.47 17.00
C VAL A 423 2.01 6.19 16.20
N ASN A 424 2.48 4.95 16.28
CA ASN A 424 3.49 4.45 15.36
C ASN A 424 2.82 4.04 14.04
N LEU A 425 3.58 4.13 12.94
CA LEU A 425 3.13 3.72 11.61
C LEU A 425 4.22 2.90 10.93
N GLY A 426 3.93 1.62 10.73
CA GLY A 426 4.77 0.70 9.95
C GLY A 426 4.42 0.73 8.46
N MET A 427 5.13 -0.10 7.68
CA MET A 427 4.89 -0.29 6.25
C MET A 427 4.12 -1.58 5.92
N GLY A 428 3.57 -2.26 6.93
CA GLY A 428 2.75 -3.45 6.74
C GLY A 428 1.44 -3.16 6.01
N ARG A 429 1.14 -3.99 5.01
CA ARG A 429 -0.11 -3.99 4.22
C ARG A 429 -0.46 -5.44 3.83
N PRO A 430 -1.74 -5.85 3.90
CA PRO A 430 -2.16 -7.16 3.39
C PRO A 430 -1.67 -7.41 1.96
N GLY A 431 -1.08 -8.58 1.74
CA GLY A 431 -0.57 -9.01 0.44
C GLY A 431 0.81 -8.50 0.05
N ALA A 432 1.53 -7.80 0.94
CA ALA A 432 2.88 -7.30 0.67
C ALA A 432 3.78 -7.36 1.91
N PHE A 433 5.07 -7.64 1.70
CA PHE A 433 6.08 -7.45 2.73
C PHE A 433 6.41 -5.95 2.88
N PRO A 434 6.81 -5.47 4.08
CA PRO A 434 7.15 -4.06 4.31
C PRO A 434 8.19 -3.51 3.33
N GLY A 435 9.19 -4.33 2.97
CA GLY A 435 10.24 -3.94 2.02
C GLY A 435 9.77 -3.70 0.57
N GLU A 436 8.51 -4.00 0.24
CA GLU A 436 7.89 -3.68 -1.04
C GLU A 436 7.28 -2.28 -1.08
N ALA A 437 7.18 -1.59 0.07
CA ALA A 437 6.66 -0.22 0.17
C ALA A 437 5.27 -0.02 -0.49
N ALA A 438 4.39 -1.01 -0.36
CA ALA A 438 3.16 -1.14 -1.15
C ALA A 438 1.98 -0.24 -0.72
N ILE A 439 2.13 0.59 0.32
CA ILE A 439 1.07 1.49 0.76
C ILE A 439 1.01 2.70 -0.18
N SER A 440 -0.15 2.93 -0.77
CA SER A 440 -0.43 4.03 -1.69
C SER A 440 -0.57 5.38 -0.98
N LYS A 441 -0.43 6.47 -1.75
CA LYS A 441 -0.71 7.84 -1.28
C LYS A 441 -2.15 7.99 -0.76
N ASP A 442 -3.12 7.35 -1.41
CA ASP A 442 -4.53 7.46 -1.04
C ASP A 442 -4.81 6.77 0.30
N GLU A 443 -4.18 5.61 0.55
CA GLU A 443 -4.19 4.96 1.87
C GLU A 443 -3.61 5.90 2.94
N TYR A 444 -2.41 6.46 2.74
CA TYR A 444 -1.83 7.42 3.69
C TYR A 444 -2.70 8.66 3.90
N THR A 445 -3.28 9.22 2.85
CA THR A 445 -4.16 10.40 2.92
C THR A 445 -5.38 10.12 3.79
N ARG A 446 -6.02 8.95 3.59
CA ARG A 446 -7.14 8.52 4.45
C ARG A 446 -6.69 8.32 5.90
N TRP A 447 -5.55 7.67 6.10
CA TRP A 447 -5.03 7.37 7.44
C TRP A 447 -4.66 8.62 8.22
N PHE A 448 -3.95 9.60 7.62
CA PHE A 448 -3.65 10.86 8.30
C PHE A 448 -4.90 11.64 8.69
N LYS A 449 -5.94 11.61 7.85
CA LYS A 449 -7.23 12.18 8.22
C LYS A 449 -7.82 11.49 9.46
N GLN A 450 -7.84 10.17 9.49
CA GLN A 450 -8.37 9.42 10.64
C GLN A 450 -7.50 9.63 11.90
N ILE A 451 -6.18 9.61 11.78
CA ILE A 451 -5.24 9.87 12.89
C ILE A 451 -5.48 11.27 13.47
N GLY A 452 -5.61 12.30 12.63
CA GLY A 452 -5.95 13.65 13.09
C GLY A 452 -7.35 13.74 13.71
N GLU A 453 -8.35 13.06 13.14
CA GLU A 453 -9.69 12.96 13.74
C GLU A 453 -9.68 12.27 15.11
N MET A 454 -8.69 11.41 15.38
CA MET A 454 -8.46 10.78 16.69
C MET A 454 -7.89 11.74 17.74
N ASN A 455 -7.60 13.00 17.38
CA ASN A 455 -6.91 13.99 18.22
C ASN A 455 -5.47 13.60 18.58
N ALA A 456 -4.85 12.75 17.76
CA ALA A 456 -3.41 12.55 17.81
C ALA A 456 -2.69 13.75 17.17
N ASN A 457 -1.53 14.12 17.70
CA ASN A 457 -0.71 15.24 17.21
C ASN A 457 0.66 14.80 16.68
N VAL A 458 1.07 13.55 16.93
CA VAL A 458 2.37 13.01 16.50
C VAL A 458 2.21 11.64 15.85
N LEU A 459 2.96 11.43 14.78
CA LEU A 459 3.22 10.14 14.15
C LEU A 459 4.71 9.79 14.32
N ARG A 460 5.04 8.51 14.50
CA ARG A 460 6.41 8.00 14.34
C ARG A 460 6.50 6.99 13.22
N VAL A 461 7.55 7.11 12.41
CA VAL A 461 7.97 6.11 11.41
C VAL A 461 9.38 5.65 11.71
N TYR A 462 9.68 4.39 11.36
CA TYR A 462 10.96 3.74 11.68
C TYR A 462 12.05 3.94 10.63
N THR A 463 11.62 4.16 9.38
CA THR A 463 12.48 4.15 8.22
C THR A 463 11.89 5.02 7.11
N LEU A 464 12.52 5.02 5.95
CA LEU A 464 12.04 5.68 4.75
C LEU A 464 10.77 5.01 4.21
N HIS A 465 9.64 5.71 4.26
CA HIS A 465 8.40 5.35 3.56
C HIS A 465 8.44 5.77 2.07
N PRO A 466 7.53 5.27 1.20
CA PRO A 466 7.47 5.70 -0.20
C PRO A 466 7.09 7.19 -0.36
N PRO A 467 7.37 7.84 -1.50
CA PRO A 467 7.07 9.27 -1.73
C PRO A 467 5.63 9.67 -1.40
N GLY A 468 4.67 8.78 -1.67
CA GLY A 468 3.25 8.98 -1.37
C GLY A 468 2.96 9.31 0.10
N PHE A 469 3.74 8.80 1.05
CA PHE A 469 3.65 9.15 2.47
C PHE A 469 3.95 10.63 2.71
N TYR A 470 5.08 11.11 2.20
CA TYR A 470 5.56 12.49 2.40
C TYR A 470 4.65 13.50 1.68
N GLU A 471 4.13 13.13 0.52
CA GLU A 471 3.13 13.91 -0.20
C GLU A 471 1.82 14.02 0.57
N ALA A 472 1.27 12.89 1.03
CA ALA A 472 0.03 12.88 1.79
C ALA A 472 0.15 13.67 3.10
N LEU A 473 1.28 13.57 3.81
CA LEU A 473 1.50 14.31 5.07
C LEU A 473 1.60 15.82 4.81
N TYR A 474 2.34 16.21 3.77
CA TYR A 474 2.44 17.60 3.36
C TYR A 474 1.06 18.17 3.02
N GLU A 475 0.29 17.48 2.18
CA GLU A 475 -1.04 17.92 1.72
C GLU A 475 -2.05 17.99 2.88
N TYR A 476 -2.06 16.99 3.77
CA TYR A 476 -2.86 17.01 4.98
C TYR A 476 -2.55 18.25 5.84
N ASN A 477 -1.27 18.49 6.14
CA ASN A 477 -0.89 19.60 7.01
C ASN A 477 -1.08 20.99 6.37
N GLN A 478 -1.14 21.12 5.03
CA GLN A 478 -1.50 22.39 4.39
C GLN A 478 -2.97 22.77 4.63
N ALA A 479 -3.84 21.79 4.87
CA ALA A 479 -5.27 21.99 5.03
C ALA A 479 -5.75 21.90 6.49
N ALA A 480 -4.93 21.33 7.39
CA ALA A 480 -5.27 21.10 8.78
C ALA A 480 -5.14 22.39 9.63
N ASP A 481 -6.09 22.60 10.55
CA ASP A 481 -6.00 23.65 11.56
C ASP A 481 -4.92 23.31 12.61
N GLU A 482 -4.82 22.03 12.99
CA GLU A 482 -3.78 21.47 13.84
C GLU A 482 -2.98 20.44 13.03
N PRO A 483 -1.68 20.66 12.79
CA PRO A 483 -0.87 19.76 11.98
C PRO A 483 -0.54 18.47 12.72
N LEU A 484 -0.37 17.39 11.97
CA LEU A 484 0.30 16.18 12.44
C LEU A 484 1.81 16.36 12.34
N TYR A 485 2.49 16.17 13.46
CA TYR A 485 3.95 16.19 13.53
C TYR A 485 4.54 14.79 13.33
N LEU A 486 5.81 14.75 12.93
CA LEU A 486 6.54 13.52 12.65
C LEU A 486 7.79 13.41 13.55
N LEU A 487 7.91 12.29 14.25
CA LEU A 487 9.18 11.79 14.76
C LEU A 487 9.72 10.79 13.74
N HIS A 488 10.89 11.08 13.17
CA HIS A 488 11.43 10.27 12.10
C HIS A 488 12.57 9.39 12.62
N GLY A 489 12.48 8.08 12.37
CA GLY A 489 13.49 7.11 12.68
C GLY A 489 14.40 6.79 11.50
N VAL A 490 15.64 6.44 11.81
CA VAL A 490 16.57 5.90 10.82
C VAL A 490 16.85 4.46 11.22
N TRP A 491 16.45 3.53 10.36
CA TRP A 491 16.66 2.10 10.57
C TRP A 491 18.11 1.71 10.31
N ILE A 492 18.61 0.74 11.08
CA ILE A 492 19.90 0.10 10.89
C ILE A 492 19.66 -1.41 10.71
N ASP A 493 20.38 -2.04 9.79
CA ASP A 493 20.20 -3.46 9.49
C ASP A 493 20.61 -4.34 10.67
N GLU A 494 19.70 -5.24 11.09
CA GLU A 494 19.90 -6.14 12.25
C GLU A 494 20.94 -7.24 11.98
N GLU A 495 20.84 -7.92 10.84
CA GLU A 495 21.63 -9.12 10.55
C GLU A 495 23.15 -8.85 10.67
N PRO A 496 23.72 -7.75 10.11
CA PRO A 496 25.14 -7.44 10.32
C PRO A 496 25.52 -7.16 11.79
N LEU A 497 24.62 -6.58 12.58
CA LEU A 497 24.85 -6.30 14.01
C LEU A 497 24.93 -7.61 14.82
N GLU A 498 24.07 -8.56 14.51
CA GLU A 498 24.08 -9.90 15.15
C GLU A 498 25.30 -10.73 14.71
N GLU A 499 25.72 -10.63 13.45
CA GLU A 499 26.87 -11.38 12.92
C GLU A 499 28.21 -10.87 13.44
N THR A 500 28.39 -9.54 13.49
CA THR A 500 29.66 -8.91 13.85
C THR A 500 29.80 -8.65 15.35
N LEU A 501 28.67 -8.48 16.05
CA LEU A 501 28.60 -8.02 17.43
C LEU A 501 29.35 -6.70 17.68
N ASP A 502 29.51 -5.86 16.64
CA ASP A 502 30.19 -4.57 16.72
C ASP A 502 29.55 -3.54 15.79
N ALA A 503 28.72 -2.64 16.34
CA ALA A 503 28.10 -1.56 15.58
C ALA A 503 29.13 -0.58 14.98
N SER A 504 30.36 -0.55 15.50
CA SER A 504 31.43 0.32 15.01
C SER A 504 32.16 -0.22 13.78
N ASP A 505 31.74 -1.37 13.24
CA ASP A 505 32.20 -1.85 11.94
C ASP A 505 32.03 -0.77 10.86
N GLU A 506 33.05 -0.61 10.02
CA GLU A 506 33.14 0.47 9.03
C GLU A 506 32.02 0.38 7.98
N GLU A 507 31.65 -0.85 7.58
CA GLU A 507 30.58 -1.07 6.61
C GLU A 507 29.21 -0.75 7.22
N ILE A 508 28.94 -1.28 8.43
CA ILE A 508 27.69 -1.03 9.17
C ILE A 508 27.49 0.47 9.41
N THR A 509 28.51 1.13 9.98
CA THR A 509 28.45 2.57 10.27
C THR A 509 28.27 3.39 8.99
N SER A 510 28.98 3.04 7.91
CA SER A 510 28.85 3.76 6.64
C SER A 510 27.47 3.61 6.03
N VAL A 511 26.87 2.41 6.04
CA VAL A 511 25.52 2.17 5.51
C VAL A 511 24.50 2.97 6.31
N PHE A 512 24.58 2.91 7.64
CA PHE A 512 23.67 3.65 8.51
C PHE A 512 23.75 5.17 8.30
N GLN A 513 24.96 5.71 8.16
CA GLN A 513 25.19 7.13 7.86
C GLN A 513 24.69 7.56 6.48
N GLU A 514 24.76 6.69 5.47
CA GLU A 514 24.16 6.98 4.16
C GLU A 514 22.62 6.99 4.24
N GLU A 515 22.00 6.11 5.02
CA GLU A 515 20.55 6.16 5.28
C GLU A 515 20.15 7.46 6.00
N MET A 516 20.95 7.95 6.96
CA MET A 516 20.72 9.25 7.61
C MET A 516 20.70 10.40 6.60
N LYS A 517 21.68 10.45 5.70
CA LYS A 517 21.74 11.50 4.66
C LYS A 517 20.52 11.45 3.77
N LYS A 518 20.16 10.25 3.28
CA LYS A 518 18.99 10.04 2.43
C LYS A 518 17.73 10.58 3.12
N ILE A 519 17.49 10.20 4.37
CA ILE A 519 16.29 10.61 5.10
C ILE A 519 16.29 12.11 5.38
N VAL A 520 17.42 12.72 5.73
CA VAL A 520 17.54 14.19 5.86
C VAL A 520 17.16 14.86 4.53
N ASP A 521 17.74 14.42 3.41
CA ASP A 521 17.45 14.99 2.10
C ASP A 521 15.97 14.83 1.72
N VAL A 522 15.37 13.68 2.06
CA VAL A 522 13.95 13.34 1.82
C VAL A 522 13.02 14.29 2.57
N ILE A 523 13.22 14.51 3.88
CA ILE A 523 12.31 15.36 4.65
C ILE A 523 12.36 16.83 4.20
N HIS A 524 13.49 17.26 3.62
CA HIS A 524 13.65 18.58 3.03
C HIS A 524 13.16 18.67 1.58
N GLY A 525 12.64 17.58 1.00
CA GLY A 525 12.13 17.54 -0.36
C GLY A 525 13.22 17.67 -1.42
N ASN A 526 14.41 17.13 -1.16
CA ASN A 526 15.58 17.24 -2.03
C ASN A 526 16.27 15.88 -2.26
N ALA A 527 15.48 14.80 -2.47
CA ALA A 527 16.04 13.47 -2.71
C ALA A 527 15.40 12.76 -3.91
N VAL A 528 16.22 12.04 -4.67
CA VAL A 528 15.79 11.04 -5.65
C VAL A 528 16.53 9.75 -5.34
N ILE A 529 15.80 8.73 -4.91
CA ILE A 529 16.34 7.46 -4.43
C ILE A 529 16.06 6.39 -5.47
N ALA A 530 17.12 5.73 -5.95
CA ALA A 530 17.01 4.65 -6.91
C ALA A 530 16.37 3.40 -6.28
N PRO A 531 15.61 2.59 -7.04
CA PRO A 531 15.05 1.34 -6.54
C PRO A 531 16.11 0.38 -6.00
N GLN A 532 15.90 -0.10 -4.78
CA GLN A 532 16.68 -1.14 -4.14
C GLN A 532 15.72 -2.12 -3.46
N GLN A 533 16.00 -3.43 -3.58
CA GLN A 533 15.15 -4.46 -2.98
C GLN A 533 15.08 -4.25 -1.46
N GLY A 534 13.87 -4.21 -0.90
CA GLY A 534 13.66 -4.01 0.53
C GLY A 534 13.60 -2.55 0.97
N HIS A 535 13.81 -1.58 0.07
CA HIS A 535 13.81 -0.16 0.40
C HIS A 535 12.80 0.63 -0.44
N ALA A 536 12.16 1.60 0.19
CA ALA A 536 11.38 2.60 -0.51
C ALA A 536 12.26 3.42 -1.48
N SER A 537 11.70 3.78 -2.62
CA SER A 537 12.41 4.51 -3.67
C SER A 537 11.48 5.47 -4.39
N GLY A 538 12.06 6.29 -5.27
CA GLY A 538 11.34 7.34 -5.98
C GLY A 538 11.84 8.72 -5.57
N ALA A 539 11.01 9.73 -5.82
CA ALA A 539 11.43 11.11 -5.70
C ALA A 539 10.66 11.88 -4.63
N TYR A 540 11.42 12.49 -3.74
CA TYR A 540 10.94 13.17 -2.55
C TYR A 540 11.17 14.66 -2.71
N HIS A 541 10.10 15.37 -3.05
CA HIS A 541 10.15 16.78 -3.43
C HIS A 541 9.30 17.67 -2.52
N LYS A 542 8.58 17.08 -1.56
CA LYS A 542 7.81 17.82 -0.56
C LYS A 542 8.68 18.07 0.66
N ASN A 543 8.94 19.34 0.92
CA ASN A 543 9.59 19.72 2.17
C ASN A 543 8.59 19.61 3.32
N ILE A 544 8.73 18.55 4.11
CA ILE A 544 7.97 18.33 5.35
C ILE A 544 8.79 18.67 6.60
N SER A 545 10.03 19.15 6.48
CA SER A 545 10.91 19.42 7.61
C SER A 545 10.35 20.39 8.67
N PRO A 546 9.41 21.33 8.35
CA PRO A 546 8.70 22.08 9.39
C PRO A 546 7.81 21.24 10.30
N TYR A 547 7.39 20.05 9.86
CA TYR A 547 6.57 19.11 10.62
C TYR A 547 7.37 17.97 11.25
N VAL A 548 8.67 17.83 10.91
CA VAL A 548 9.55 16.81 11.52
C VAL A 548 10.15 17.37 12.80
N ILE A 549 9.59 16.95 13.94
CA ILE A 549 9.87 17.54 15.25
C ILE A 549 10.95 16.82 16.05
N GLY A 550 11.54 15.73 15.55
CA GLY A 550 12.64 15.05 16.22
C GLY A 550 13.16 13.84 15.45
N TRP A 551 14.38 13.42 15.80
CA TRP A 551 15.01 12.19 15.35
C TRP A 551 14.94 11.11 16.44
N VAL A 552 14.63 9.88 16.06
CA VAL A 552 14.69 8.69 16.94
C VAL A 552 15.51 7.61 16.23
N LEU A 553 16.83 7.63 16.41
CA LEU A 553 17.74 6.78 15.65
C LEU A 553 17.75 5.32 16.12
N GLY A 554 17.90 4.39 15.17
CA GLY A 554 18.18 2.99 15.42
C GLY A 554 16.97 2.15 15.81
N ILE A 555 17.27 0.97 16.32
CA ILE A 555 16.33 -0.13 16.61
C ILE A 555 16.43 -0.52 18.09
N GLU A 556 15.68 -1.54 18.50
CA GLU A 556 15.90 -2.20 19.78
C GLU A 556 17.28 -2.90 19.75
N TRP A 557 18.24 -2.41 20.54
CA TRP A 557 19.64 -2.83 20.41
C TRP A 557 19.85 -4.26 20.90
N TYR A 558 20.50 -5.09 20.07
CA TYR A 558 20.82 -6.47 20.42
C TYR A 558 21.76 -6.55 21.65
N PRO A 559 21.32 -7.08 22.81
CA PRO A 559 22.09 -6.96 24.05
C PRO A 559 23.47 -7.61 24.01
N PHE A 560 23.60 -8.75 23.33
CA PHE A 560 24.89 -9.42 23.18
C PHE A 560 25.90 -8.59 22.39
N MET A 561 25.44 -7.81 21.41
CA MET A 561 26.31 -6.90 20.66
C MET A 561 26.74 -5.71 21.53
N VAL A 562 25.83 -5.14 22.32
CA VAL A 562 26.17 -4.06 23.26
C VAL A 562 27.20 -4.54 24.30
N ASP A 563 26.97 -5.69 24.95
CA ASP A 563 27.93 -6.27 25.91
C ASP A 563 29.28 -6.57 25.26
N GLN A 564 29.28 -7.17 24.05
CA GLN A 564 30.51 -7.48 23.32
C GLN A 564 31.33 -6.21 23.00
N MET A 565 30.67 -5.12 22.57
CA MET A 565 31.34 -3.83 22.35
C MET A 565 31.97 -3.28 23.64
N VAL A 566 31.29 -3.39 24.78
CA VAL A 566 31.84 -2.98 26.09
C VAL A 566 33.07 -3.80 26.46
N GLN A 567 33.07 -5.10 26.15
CA GLN A 567 34.21 -5.99 26.42
C GLN A 567 35.40 -5.74 25.48
N ASP A 568 35.15 -5.46 24.20
CA ASP A 568 36.18 -5.20 23.20
C ASP A 568 36.81 -3.80 23.36
N TYR A 569 36.02 -2.84 23.83
CA TYR A 569 36.42 -1.46 24.04
C TYR A 569 36.18 -1.00 25.49
N PRO A 570 36.85 -1.58 26.51
CA PRO A 570 36.55 -1.34 27.92
C PRO A 570 36.96 0.05 28.44
N ASP A 571 37.81 0.75 27.70
CA ASP A 571 38.23 2.14 27.99
C ASP A 571 37.97 3.01 26.73
N PRO A 572 36.70 3.20 26.33
CA PRO A 572 36.39 3.91 25.10
C PRO A 572 36.77 5.39 25.26
N LYS A 573 37.24 5.99 24.17
CA LYS A 573 37.46 7.44 24.17
C LYS A 573 36.11 8.13 24.20
N GLN A 574 35.93 9.06 25.12
CA GLN A 574 34.76 9.92 25.15
C GLN A 574 34.64 10.70 23.83
N TYR A 575 33.44 10.74 23.28
CA TYR A 575 33.14 11.42 22.03
C TYR A 575 33.01 12.92 22.28
N ASN A 576 33.48 13.74 21.33
CA ASN A 576 33.39 15.19 21.42
C ASN A 576 33.29 15.75 20.00
N GLY A 577 32.08 15.73 19.45
CA GLY A 577 31.72 16.15 18.11
C GLY A 577 31.52 17.66 17.97
N SER A 578 30.70 18.08 17.02
CA SER A 578 30.34 19.50 16.83
C SER A 578 29.19 19.93 17.75
N TYR A 579 28.21 19.06 17.93
CA TYR A 579 26.95 19.32 18.62
C TYR A 579 26.67 18.35 19.77
N VAL A 580 27.29 17.16 19.74
CA VAL A 580 27.11 16.13 20.77
C VAL A 580 28.46 15.72 21.37
N TYR A 581 28.49 15.42 22.66
CA TYR A 581 29.65 14.86 23.36
C TYR A 581 29.20 13.85 24.41
N THR A 582 30.14 13.05 24.93
CA THR A 582 29.85 12.10 26.00
C THR A 582 30.68 12.31 27.26
N GLU A 583 30.10 11.94 28.40
CA GLU A 583 30.78 11.83 29.69
C GLU A 583 30.48 10.48 30.34
N ASN A 584 31.53 9.75 30.74
CA ASN A 584 31.44 8.39 31.30
C ASN A 584 30.76 7.34 30.40
N ALA A 585 30.66 7.62 29.10
CA ALA A 585 30.02 6.73 28.16
C ALA A 585 30.79 5.43 27.94
N ASN A 586 30.06 4.34 27.78
CA ASN A 586 30.53 3.07 27.27
C ASN A 586 30.75 3.13 25.74
N ALA A 587 31.19 2.02 25.14
CA ALA A 587 31.57 1.98 23.73
C ALA A 587 30.38 2.20 22.79
N MET A 588 29.23 1.59 23.11
CA MET A 588 27.98 1.73 22.37
C MET A 588 27.44 3.15 22.47
N GLU A 589 27.40 3.72 23.67
CA GLU A 589 26.96 5.10 23.92
C GLU A 589 27.86 6.14 23.21
N ALA A 590 29.18 5.92 23.18
CA ALA A 590 30.11 6.78 22.43
C ALA A 590 29.90 6.69 20.91
N TRP A 591 29.60 5.50 20.38
CA TRP A 591 29.23 5.31 18.97
C TRP A 591 27.87 5.94 18.65
N MET A 592 26.89 5.83 19.55
CA MET A 592 25.58 6.47 19.41
C MET A 592 25.70 7.99 19.33
N ALA A 593 26.49 8.59 20.24
CA ALA A 593 26.76 10.02 20.24
C ALA A 593 27.42 10.49 18.94
N GLN A 594 28.28 9.66 18.33
CA GLN A 594 28.85 9.94 17.02
C GLN A 594 27.77 9.99 15.93
N GLN A 595 26.78 9.09 15.95
CA GLN A 595 25.72 9.07 14.95
C GLN A 595 24.74 10.25 15.09
N LEU A 596 24.38 10.60 16.33
CA LEU A 596 23.56 11.78 16.63
C LEU A 596 24.26 13.07 16.18
N ASP A 597 25.56 13.19 16.40
CA ASP A 597 26.36 14.32 15.91
C ASP A 597 26.45 14.35 14.38
N PHE A 598 26.54 13.17 13.75
CA PHE A 598 26.65 13.04 12.30
C PHE A 598 25.40 13.54 11.58
N ILE A 599 24.22 13.04 11.95
CA ILE A 599 22.96 13.44 11.31
C ILE A 599 22.70 14.94 11.52
N THR A 600 23.00 15.44 12.72
CA THR A 600 22.87 16.87 13.07
C THR A 600 23.81 17.72 12.24
N SER A 601 25.09 17.32 12.12
CA SER A 601 26.07 18.07 11.34
C SER A 601 25.71 18.12 9.86
N TYR A 602 25.30 16.98 9.29
CA TYR A 602 24.89 16.91 7.89
C TYR A 602 23.70 17.83 7.62
N GLU A 603 22.69 17.80 8.48
CA GLU A 603 21.51 18.63 8.30
C GLU A 603 21.82 20.13 8.44
N VAL A 604 22.62 20.53 9.43
CA VAL A 604 23.00 21.93 9.60
C VAL A 604 23.81 22.41 8.40
N ASP A 605 24.77 21.60 7.93
CA ASP A 605 25.65 21.97 6.82
C ASP A 605 24.88 22.12 5.49
N GLU A 606 23.94 21.22 5.19
CA GLU A 606 23.20 21.21 3.92
C GLU A 606 21.94 22.10 3.94
N TYR A 607 21.23 22.16 5.07
CA TYR A 607 19.90 22.77 5.17
C TYR A 607 19.79 23.90 6.19
N SER A 608 20.83 24.11 7.02
CA SER A 608 20.78 25.05 8.14
C SER A 608 19.56 24.80 9.03
N SER A 609 19.28 23.53 9.31
CA SER A 609 18.16 23.10 10.15
C SER A 609 18.61 22.13 11.23
N MET A 610 17.85 22.03 12.31
CA MET A 610 18.10 21.14 13.44
C MET A 610 16.78 20.76 14.10
N ARG A 611 16.76 19.65 14.83
CA ARG A 611 15.60 19.19 15.62
C ARG A 611 16.04 18.37 16.83
N PRO A 612 15.17 18.18 17.84
CA PRO A 612 15.44 17.35 19.01
C PRO A 612 15.99 15.97 18.64
N LEU A 613 16.95 15.52 19.45
CA LEU A 613 17.68 14.27 19.23
C LEU A 613 17.20 13.20 20.21
N SER A 614 17.13 11.96 19.71
CA SER A 614 16.89 10.77 20.51
C SER A 614 17.34 9.52 19.74
N PHE A 615 17.37 8.39 20.43
CA PHE A 615 17.60 7.08 19.86
C PHE A 615 16.67 6.08 20.53
N THR A 616 16.30 5.03 19.79
CA THR A 616 15.46 3.95 20.29
C THR A 616 16.19 3.24 21.43
N ASN A 617 15.53 3.10 22.58
CA ASN A 617 15.97 2.23 23.66
C ASN A 617 14.83 1.28 24.03
N TRP A 618 15.20 0.14 24.60
CA TRP A 618 14.26 -0.89 25.04
C TRP A 618 14.48 -1.20 26.51
N VAL A 619 13.48 -1.78 27.17
CA VAL A 619 13.55 -2.21 28.57
C VAL A 619 14.75 -3.12 28.82
N THR A 620 15.07 -3.96 27.84
CA THR A 620 16.18 -4.91 27.83
C THR A 620 17.57 -4.28 27.82
N THR A 621 17.71 -3.02 27.41
CA THR A 621 18.99 -2.28 27.45
C THR A 621 18.89 -0.98 28.25
N ASP A 622 17.95 -0.91 29.19
CA ASP A 622 17.77 0.23 30.08
C ASP A 622 18.99 0.42 31.02
N ASN A 623 18.93 1.49 31.83
CA ASN A 623 19.97 1.83 32.80
C ASN A 623 19.62 1.44 34.24
N ILE A 624 18.75 0.45 34.42
CA ILE A 624 18.28 -0.05 35.71
C ILE A 624 18.71 -1.51 35.86
N ASP A 625 19.40 -1.84 36.96
CA ASP A 625 19.70 -3.25 37.27
C ASP A 625 18.41 -4.02 37.61
N GLN A 626 18.14 -5.14 36.90
CA GLN A 626 16.95 -5.97 37.09
C GLN A 626 17.29 -7.36 37.66
N PRO A 627 17.64 -7.48 38.96
CA PRO A 627 18.16 -8.73 39.55
C PRO A 627 17.16 -9.91 39.53
N ALA A 628 15.89 -9.66 39.27
CA ALA A 628 14.86 -10.68 39.15
C ALA A 628 14.78 -11.28 37.73
N GLU A 629 15.34 -10.65 36.71
CA GLU A 629 15.22 -11.07 35.30
C GLU A 629 15.88 -12.44 35.04
N PRO A 630 15.11 -13.49 34.69
CA PRO A 630 15.64 -14.83 34.49
C PRO A 630 16.39 -15.03 33.17
N SER A 631 16.13 -14.22 32.16
CA SER A 631 16.83 -14.31 30.88
C SER A 631 18.17 -13.58 30.95
N ASP A 632 19.26 -14.31 30.76
CA ASP A 632 20.61 -13.75 30.71
C ASP A 632 20.77 -12.62 29.67
N GLN A 633 19.89 -12.58 28.65
CA GLN A 633 19.91 -11.57 27.59
C GLN A 633 19.21 -10.26 28.00
N GLU A 634 18.13 -10.35 28.78
CA GLU A 634 17.19 -9.23 28.99
C GLU A 634 17.66 -8.20 30.04
N ASP A 635 18.73 -8.49 30.78
CA ASP A 635 19.41 -7.59 31.73
C ASP A 635 20.95 -7.66 31.51
N LEU A 636 21.38 -7.94 30.27
CA LEU A 636 22.80 -8.21 29.94
C LEU A 636 23.63 -6.93 29.81
N ALA A 637 23.04 -5.89 29.24
CA ALA A 637 23.75 -4.73 28.73
C ALA A 637 22.95 -3.45 28.94
N THR A 638 23.65 -2.33 29.06
CA THR A 638 23.04 -1.00 29.30
C THR A 638 23.44 -0.04 28.20
N VAL A 639 22.47 0.75 27.72
CA VAL A 639 22.69 1.94 26.90
C VAL A 639 22.06 3.13 27.61
N ASP A 640 22.84 3.88 28.39
CA ASP A 640 22.33 4.97 29.23
C ASP A 640 22.34 6.32 28.46
N PRO A 641 21.17 6.91 28.14
CA PRO A 641 21.09 8.19 27.46
C PRO A 641 21.73 9.34 28.26
N ASN A 642 21.82 9.24 29.59
CA ASN A 642 22.35 10.30 30.45
C ASN A 642 23.86 10.53 30.25
N HIS A 643 24.58 9.62 29.59
CA HIS A 643 25.99 9.80 29.26
C HIS A 643 26.22 10.62 27.97
N ILE A 644 25.15 10.99 27.26
CA ILE A 644 25.18 11.72 25.99
C ILE A 644 24.62 13.12 26.19
N HIS A 645 25.36 14.13 25.76
CA HIS A 645 25.04 15.54 26.02
C HIS A 645 25.11 16.38 24.75
N THR A 646 24.21 17.35 24.64
CA THR A 646 24.25 18.38 23.58
C THR A 646 25.10 19.57 23.99
N LYS A 647 25.62 20.31 23.00
CA LYS A 647 26.40 21.55 23.19
C LYS A 647 26.23 22.48 21.98
N ASP A 648 26.72 23.71 22.14
CA ASP A 648 26.61 24.76 21.11
C ASP A 648 25.13 24.92 20.68
N ASP A 649 24.82 25.00 19.38
CA ASP A 649 23.45 25.24 18.91
C ASP A 649 22.45 24.14 19.33
N ALA A 650 22.93 22.91 19.52
CA ALA A 650 22.08 21.79 19.95
C ALA A 650 21.65 21.90 21.43
N GLU A 651 22.28 22.75 22.23
CA GLU A 651 21.82 23.05 23.61
C GLU A 651 20.47 23.81 23.59
N HIS A 652 20.18 24.56 22.53
CA HIS A 652 18.91 25.28 22.37
C HIS A 652 17.76 24.39 21.89
N VAL A 653 18.09 23.26 21.27
CA VAL A 653 17.14 22.31 20.67
C VAL A 653 16.91 21.11 21.58
N GLY A 654 17.96 20.57 22.22
CA GLY A 654 17.87 19.57 23.27
C GLY A 654 17.75 18.11 22.79
N MET A 655 17.70 17.22 23.77
CA MET A 655 17.65 15.76 23.62
C MET A 655 16.63 15.18 24.62
N PHE A 656 16.01 14.06 24.25
CA PHE A 656 15.08 13.32 25.10
C PHE A 656 15.38 11.82 25.03
N ALA A 657 15.05 11.07 26.08
CA ALA A 657 15.16 9.63 26.08
C ALA A 657 13.90 9.00 25.49
N SER A 658 14.04 7.92 24.72
CA SER A 658 12.90 7.23 24.11
C SER A 658 12.94 5.73 24.42
N TYR A 659 11.84 5.21 24.96
CA TYR A 659 11.74 3.80 25.36
C TYR A 659 10.51 3.13 24.73
N HIS A 660 10.69 1.89 24.29
CA HIS A 660 9.59 0.97 24.03
C HIS A 660 9.27 0.23 25.33
N VAL A 661 8.04 0.32 25.84
CA VAL A 661 7.66 -0.28 27.12
C VAL A 661 6.29 -0.94 26.99
N TYR A 662 6.24 -2.24 27.27
CA TYR A 662 5.01 -3.03 27.26
C TYR A 662 4.74 -3.58 28.66
N PRO A 663 3.47 -3.77 29.08
CA PRO A 663 3.16 -4.14 30.46
C PRO A 663 3.47 -5.61 30.80
N TYR A 664 3.91 -6.43 29.85
CA TYR A 664 3.97 -7.90 29.97
C TYR A 664 5.35 -8.52 29.70
N TYR A 665 6.33 -7.76 29.22
CA TYR A 665 7.66 -8.26 28.84
C TYR A 665 8.71 -7.15 29.01
N PRO A 666 9.93 -7.42 29.53
CA PRO A 666 10.49 -8.72 29.93
C PRO A 666 9.89 -9.35 31.21
N ASP A 667 10.35 -10.54 31.58
CA ASP A 667 9.78 -11.34 32.67
C ASP A 667 9.84 -10.62 34.02
N PHE A 668 10.90 -9.85 34.31
CA PHE A 668 11.06 -9.10 35.56
C PHE A 668 9.87 -8.19 35.86
N LEU A 669 9.20 -7.63 34.85
CA LEU A 669 8.02 -6.77 35.01
C LEU A 669 6.85 -7.51 35.68
N THR A 670 6.82 -8.84 35.59
CA THR A 670 5.70 -9.67 36.07
C THR A 670 6.03 -10.48 37.32
N ILE A 671 7.31 -10.57 37.70
CA ILE A 671 7.77 -11.39 38.84
C ILE A 671 8.44 -10.57 39.94
N GLU A 672 8.95 -9.37 39.65
CA GLU A 672 9.61 -8.56 40.67
C GLU A 672 8.56 -7.87 41.57
N GLU A 673 8.70 -8.04 42.89
CA GLU A 673 7.74 -7.49 43.86
C GLU A 673 7.72 -5.96 43.85
N LYS A 674 8.84 -5.31 43.50
CA LYS A 674 8.90 -3.85 43.43
C LYS A 674 7.90 -3.29 42.42
N TYR A 675 7.65 -4.02 41.34
CA TYR A 675 6.68 -3.67 40.30
C TYR A 675 5.30 -4.27 40.58
N THR A 676 5.21 -5.57 40.87
CA THR A 676 3.92 -6.25 41.06
C THR A 676 3.17 -5.84 42.33
N GLU A 677 3.85 -5.24 43.32
CA GLU A 677 3.22 -4.66 44.52
C GLU A 677 3.17 -3.13 44.49
N PHE A 678 3.62 -2.49 43.40
CA PHE A 678 3.54 -1.03 43.23
C PHE A 678 2.07 -0.59 43.18
N ILE A 679 1.74 0.49 43.89
CA ILE A 679 0.39 1.04 43.95
C ILE A 679 0.36 2.36 43.19
N ASP A 680 -0.40 2.41 42.11
CA ASP A 680 -0.49 3.58 41.24
C ASP A 680 -1.31 4.74 41.83
N HIS A 681 -1.42 5.81 41.05
CA HIS A 681 -2.18 7.01 41.38
C HIS A 681 -3.70 6.77 41.56
N ARG A 682 -4.23 5.62 41.08
CA ARG A 682 -5.63 5.17 41.28
C ARG A 682 -5.81 4.31 42.54
N GLY A 683 -4.71 3.89 43.16
CA GLY A 683 -4.71 3.04 44.36
C GLY A 683 -4.76 1.55 44.05
N GLU A 684 -4.42 1.17 42.83
CA GLU A 684 -4.46 -0.20 42.31
C GLU A 684 -3.04 -0.74 42.10
N LYS A 685 -2.89 -2.07 42.09
CA LYS A 685 -1.59 -2.67 41.80
C LYS A 685 -1.29 -2.54 40.31
N ASN A 686 -0.09 -2.09 39.98
CA ASN A 686 0.25 -1.73 38.61
C ASN A 686 1.76 -1.87 38.36
N ASN A 687 2.14 -2.94 37.66
CA ASN A 687 3.56 -3.21 37.38
C ASN A 687 4.13 -2.24 36.33
N TYR A 688 3.31 -1.81 35.37
CA TYR A 688 3.71 -0.85 34.35
C TYR A 688 4.06 0.51 34.97
N ALA A 689 3.18 1.07 35.78
CA ALA A 689 3.44 2.32 36.52
C ALA A 689 4.67 2.19 37.44
N GLY A 690 4.83 1.05 38.12
CA GLY A 690 6.01 0.81 38.96
C GLY A 690 7.33 0.84 38.19
N TYR A 691 7.36 0.28 36.98
CA TYR A 691 8.53 0.36 36.12
C TYR A 691 8.76 1.78 35.58
N LEU A 692 7.70 2.44 35.11
CA LEU A 692 7.79 3.84 34.64
C LEU A 692 8.33 4.78 35.72
N HIS A 693 7.97 4.53 36.99
CA HIS A 693 8.50 5.27 38.13
C HIS A 693 10.01 5.15 38.27
N ASP A 694 10.54 3.92 38.30
CA ASP A 694 11.99 3.67 38.38
C ASP A 694 12.72 4.21 37.13
N LEU A 695 12.10 4.09 35.95
CA LEU A 695 12.62 4.62 34.70
C LEU A 695 12.75 6.15 34.75
N ASN A 696 11.74 6.85 35.25
CA ASN A 696 11.81 8.30 35.40
C ASN A 696 12.85 8.72 36.48
N GLU A 697 12.94 7.99 37.60
CA GLU A 697 13.95 8.28 38.64
C GLU A 697 15.40 8.07 38.16
N SER A 698 15.60 7.21 37.15
CA SER A 698 16.93 6.92 36.57
C SER A 698 17.39 7.90 35.48
N HIS A 699 16.58 8.90 35.10
CA HIS A 699 16.89 9.83 34.01
C HIS A 699 17.02 11.30 34.45
N GLU A 700 17.94 12.02 33.81
CA GLU A 700 18.08 13.48 33.95
C GLU A 700 17.28 14.24 32.88
N MET A 701 17.11 13.63 31.70
CA MET A 701 16.35 14.18 30.56
C MET A 701 14.91 13.65 30.54
N PRO A 702 13.97 14.39 29.94
CA PRO A 702 12.59 13.92 29.85
C PRO A 702 12.47 12.67 28.97
N ILE A 703 11.50 11.82 29.32
CA ILE A 703 11.28 10.53 28.68
C ILE A 703 10.03 10.58 27.79
N LEU A 704 10.15 10.07 26.57
CA LEU A 704 9.03 9.70 25.72
C LEU A 704 8.88 8.18 25.73
N ILE A 705 7.68 7.69 26.01
CA ILE A 705 7.36 6.29 25.73
C ILE A 705 7.04 6.18 24.23
N ALA A 706 8.08 5.93 23.45
CA ALA A 706 8.02 5.92 21.99
C ALA A 706 7.24 4.72 21.43
N GLU A 707 7.06 3.67 22.24
CA GLU A 707 6.11 2.60 21.97
C GLU A 707 5.49 2.08 23.26
N PHE A 708 4.17 1.97 23.26
CA PHE A 708 3.42 1.16 24.21
C PHE A 708 2.20 0.57 23.50
N GLY A 709 1.73 -0.60 23.92
CA GLY A 709 0.62 -1.24 23.23
C GLY A 709 0.14 -2.53 23.87
N ILE A 710 -0.98 -3.02 23.36
CA ILE A 710 -1.49 -4.36 23.64
C ILE A 710 -2.24 -4.87 22.39
N PRO A 711 -2.06 -6.12 21.96
CA PRO A 711 -2.71 -6.61 20.75
C PRO A 711 -4.14 -7.07 21.04
N ALA A 712 -5.09 -6.66 20.20
CA ALA A 712 -6.47 -7.15 20.20
C ALA A 712 -6.57 -8.46 19.40
N SER A 713 -5.91 -9.51 19.90
CA SER A 713 -5.76 -10.80 19.22
C SER A 713 -6.50 -11.93 19.91
N ARG A 714 -6.80 -13.00 19.16
CA ARG A 714 -7.32 -14.25 19.72
C ARG A 714 -6.22 -15.07 20.40
N GLY A 715 -5.02 -15.13 19.82
CA GLY A 715 -3.88 -15.77 20.48
C GLY A 715 -3.31 -14.93 21.62
N MET A 716 -2.69 -15.59 22.61
CA MET A 716 -1.95 -15.00 23.72
C MET A 716 -0.51 -15.52 23.73
N THR A 717 0.42 -14.64 24.07
CA THR A 717 1.86 -14.96 24.11
C THR A 717 2.47 -14.78 25.48
N HIS A 718 2.16 -13.68 26.17
CA HIS A 718 2.58 -13.44 27.56
C HIS A 718 1.38 -13.10 28.44
N LYS A 719 1.42 -13.57 29.69
CA LYS A 719 0.44 -13.22 30.73
C LYS A 719 0.96 -12.07 31.57
N ASN A 720 0.10 -11.11 31.86
CA ASN A 720 0.33 -10.07 32.85
C ASN A 720 -0.45 -10.38 34.15
N PRO A 721 0.09 -10.09 35.35
CA PRO A 721 -0.57 -10.36 36.64
C PRO A 721 -1.93 -9.70 36.83
N PHE A 722 -2.24 -8.63 36.09
CA PHE A 722 -3.46 -7.82 36.19
C PHE A 722 -4.36 -7.92 34.96
N GLY A 723 -4.02 -8.79 34.00
CA GLY A 723 -4.84 -9.07 32.81
C GLY A 723 -4.44 -8.29 31.56
N TRP A 724 -3.42 -7.43 31.61
CA TRP A 724 -2.87 -6.73 30.44
C TRP A 724 -1.94 -7.63 29.62
N ASN A 725 -2.49 -8.76 29.18
CA ASN A 725 -1.76 -9.83 28.49
C ASN A 725 -1.31 -9.41 27.10
N GLN A 726 -0.25 -10.01 26.58
CA GLN A 726 0.08 -9.89 25.17
C GLN A 726 -0.86 -10.77 24.34
N GLY A 727 -2.07 -10.27 24.11
CA GLY A 727 -3.12 -10.92 23.34
C GLY A 727 -4.17 -11.61 24.20
N PHE A 728 -5.15 -12.24 23.54
CA PHE A 728 -6.41 -12.69 24.14
C PHE A 728 -7.18 -11.53 24.81
N ILE A 729 -7.22 -10.40 24.10
CA ILE A 729 -7.85 -9.14 24.49
C ILE A 729 -8.83 -8.74 23.39
N GLU A 730 -10.03 -8.31 23.78
CA GLU A 730 -11.07 -7.83 22.86
C GLU A 730 -10.76 -6.41 22.38
N GLU A 731 -11.31 -5.97 21.24
CA GLU A 731 -10.96 -4.67 20.65
C GLU A 731 -11.36 -3.46 21.51
N SER A 732 -12.42 -3.53 22.29
CA SER A 732 -12.82 -2.48 23.24
C SER A 732 -11.92 -2.49 24.47
N GLU A 733 -11.61 -3.69 24.98
CA GLU A 733 -10.70 -3.88 26.11
C GLU A 733 -9.28 -3.37 25.77
N GLN A 734 -8.83 -3.53 24.52
CA GLN A 734 -7.60 -2.91 24.03
C GLN A 734 -7.63 -1.39 24.25
N GLY A 735 -8.72 -0.71 23.86
CA GLY A 735 -8.85 0.74 24.04
C GLY A 735 -8.82 1.16 25.51
N GLU A 736 -9.51 0.42 26.38
CA GLU A 736 -9.54 0.69 27.83
C GLU A 736 -8.15 0.53 28.46
N ILE A 737 -7.42 -0.53 28.11
CA ILE A 737 -6.06 -0.77 28.61
C ILE A 737 -5.10 0.29 28.09
N LEU A 738 -5.15 0.63 26.79
CA LEU A 738 -4.31 1.68 26.21
C LEU A 738 -4.54 3.04 26.89
N THR A 739 -5.79 3.39 27.22
CA THR A 739 -6.10 4.57 28.03
C THR A 739 -5.45 4.49 29.41
N HIS A 740 -5.58 3.37 30.11
CA HIS A 740 -4.96 3.15 31.43
C HIS A 740 -3.43 3.33 31.41
N LEU A 741 -2.76 2.72 30.42
CA LEU A 741 -1.30 2.82 30.25
C LEU A 741 -0.89 4.26 29.94
N TYR A 742 -1.63 4.97 29.08
CA TYR A 742 -1.32 6.37 28.75
C TYR A 742 -1.51 7.30 29.96
N GLU A 743 -2.52 7.07 30.80
CA GLU A 743 -2.68 7.80 32.06
C GLU A 743 -1.47 7.59 32.99
N ASP A 744 -0.92 6.38 33.08
CA ASP A 744 0.29 6.11 33.86
C ASP A 744 1.50 6.91 33.34
N ILE A 745 1.69 6.94 32.03
CA ILE A 745 2.73 7.73 31.37
C ILE A 745 2.64 9.21 31.77
N LEU A 746 1.44 9.79 31.72
CA LEU A 746 1.24 11.19 32.12
C LEU A 746 1.44 11.42 33.62
N HIS A 747 1.04 10.45 34.45
CA HIS A 747 1.15 10.54 35.90
C HIS A 747 2.60 10.43 36.40
N GLU A 748 3.46 9.71 35.68
CA GLU A 748 4.91 9.69 35.92
C GLU A 748 5.65 10.87 35.25
N GLU A 749 4.92 11.93 34.85
CA GLU A 749 5.46 13.19 34.33
C GLU A 749 6.32 13.07 33.05
N MET A 750 6.02 12.06 32.22
CA MET A 750 6.69 11.83 30.92
C MET A 750 6.14 12.75 29.81
N LEU A 751 6.84 12.82 28.68
CA LEU A 751 6.50 13.68 27.52
C LEU A 751 5.20 13.28 26.81
N GLY A 752 4.70 12.07 27.07
CA GLY A 752 3.58 11.44 26.39
C GLY A 752 3.94 10.05 25.90
N GLY A 753 3.13 9.52 24.98
CA GLY A 753 3.24 8.15 24.50
C GLY A 753 2.77 7.99 23.06
N LEU A 754 3.36 7.01 22.36
CA LEU A 754 2.94 6.63 21.01
C LEU A 754 2.39 5.20 21.02
N ILE A 755 1.11 5.05 20.66
CA ILE A 755 0.46 3.75 20.59
C ILE A 755 1.12 2.94 19.47
N PHE A 756 1.61 1.74 19.80
CA PHE A 756 1.99 0.73 18.83
C PHE A 756 0.76 -0.13 18.54
N THR A 757 0.09 0.00 17.39
CA THR A 757 0.43 0.82 16.20
C THR A 757 -0.84 1.31 15.49
N TRP A 758 -0.72 2.07 14.39
CA TRP A 758 -1.88 2.54 13.61
C TRP A 758 -2.69 1.38 13.00
N GLN A 759 -2.05 0.51 12.22
CA GLN A 759 -2.70 -0.58 11.48
C GLN A 759 -2.19 -1.97 11.84
N ASP A 760 -3.04 -2.99 11.71
CA ASP A 760 -2.66 -4.39 11.84
C ASP A 760 -1.65 -4.81 10.75
N GLU A 761 -0.66 -5.62 11.11
CA GLU A 761 0.45 -5.99 10.23
C GLU A 761 0.57 -7.51 10.08
N TRP A 762 -0.05 -8.08 9.03
CA TRP A 762 -0.19 -9.54 8.86
C TRP A 762 1.14 -10.30 8.68
N PHE A 763 2.21 -9.64 8.28
CA PHE A 763 3.52 -10.29 8.11
C PHE A 763 4.20 -10.63 9.44
N LYS A 764 3.77 -10.00 10.54
CA LYS A 764 4.42 -10.15 11.84
C LYS A 764 4.27 -11.57 12.40
N ARG A 765 5.21 -11.92 13.27
CA ARG A 765 5.39 -13.24 13.87
C ARG A 765 5.71 -13.12 15.35
N THR A 766 5.41 -14.15 16.13
CA THR A 766 5.80 -14.24 17.54
C THR A 766 6.41 -15.61 17.87
N TRP A 767 7.19 -15.71 18.94
CA TRP A 767 8.02 -16.88 19.24
C TRP A 767 7.22 -18.19 19.42
N ASN A 768 5.97 -18.11 19.91
CA ASN A 768 5.15 -19.31 20.18
C ASN A 768 4.29 -19.74 18.97
N THR A 769 4.31 -18.99 17.85
CA THR A 769 3.57 -19.34 16.62
C THR A 769 4.43 -19.31 15.34
N MET A 770 5.61 -18.69 15.35
CA MET A 770 6.42 -18.45 14.14
C MET A 770 6.91 -19.70 13.43
N ASP A 771 7.02 -20.84 14.14
CA ASP A 771 7.40 -22.14 13.58
C ASP A 771 6.19 -22.88 12.96
N TYR A 772 4.98 -22.33 13.11
CA TYR A 772 3.72 -23.01 12.76
C TYR A 772 3.01 -22.42 11.53
N ASP A 773 3.63 -21.45 10.86
CA ASP A 773 3.17 -20.88 9.59
C ASP A 773 4.23 -20.99 8.49
N ASN A 774 3.87 -20.59 7.27
CA ASN A 774 4.84 -20.44 6.19
C ASN A 774 5.43 -19.00 6.21
N PRO A 775 6.74 -18.84 6.49
CA PRO A 775 7.35 -17.52 6.63
C PRO A 775 7.31 -16.67 5.36
N ASP A 776 7.31 -17.31 4.18
CA ASP A 776 7.27 -16.64 2.88
C ASP A 776 5.85 -16.20 2.48
N ARG A 777 4.84 -16.56 3.29
CA ARG A 777 3.42 -16.37 2.96
C ARG A 777 2.62 -15.59 4.00
N ARG A 778 3.24 -15.12 5.09
CA ARG A 778 2.55 -14.40 6.19
C ARG A 778 1.70 -13.20 5.74
N PRO A 779 2.11 -12.35 4.79
CA PRO A 779 1.27 -11.21 4.39
C PRO A 779 -0.03 -11.58 3.67
N PHE A 780 -0.17 -12.81 3.17
CA PHE A 780 -1.27 -13.20 2.27
C PHE A 780 -2.49 -13.77 3.00
N TRP A 781 -2.45 -13.88 4.32
CA TRP A 781 -3.57 -14.29 5.16
C TRP A 781 -3.40 -13.73 6.58
N SER A 782 -4.48 -13.65 7.35
CA SER A 782 -4.41 -13.13 8.72
C SER A 782 -4.45 -14.26 9.73
N ASN A 783 -3.41 -14.39 10.54
CA ASN A 783 -3.34 -15.41 11.57
C ASN A 783 -3.87 -14.87 12.91
N ALA A 784 -5.14 -15.17 13.23
CA ALA A 784 -5.76 -14.71 14.46
C ALA A 784 -5.08 -15.21 15.75
N GLN A 785 -4.27 -16.27 15.68
CA GLN A 785 -3.50 -16.80 16.81
C GLN A 785 -2.14 -16.10 17.01
N THR A 786 -1.65 -15.33 16.04
CA THR A 786 -0.38 -14.62 16.14
C THR A 786 -0.63 -13.20 16.58
N ASN A 787 -0.52 -12.94 17.89
CA ASN A 787 -0.84 -11.67 18.53
C ASN A 787 -0.14 -10.45 17.87
N GLU A 788 1.10 -10.63 17.41
CA GLU A 788 1.90 -9.56 16.81
C GLU A 788 1.25 -8.95 15.55
N GLN A 789 0.31 -9.66 14.91
CA GLN A 789 -0.39 -9.15 13.75
C GLN A 789 -1.54 -8.18 14.09
N GLN A 790 -2.01 -8.12 15.35
CA GLN A 790 -3.26 -7.41 15.72
C GLN A 790 -3.10 -6.24 16.72
N PHE A 791 -1.97 -5.52 16.67
CA PHE A 791 -1.74 -4.31 17.49
C PHE A 791 -2.48 -3.06 16.99
N GLY A 792 -2.87 -3.02 15.72
CA GLY A 792 -3.42 -1.83 15.07
C GLY A 792 -4.71 -1.35 15.72
N LEU A 793 -4.97 -0.04 15.63
CA LEU A 793 -6.29 0.55 15.84
C LEU A 793 -7.17 0.43 14.58
N LEU A 794 -6.54 0.22 13.43
CA LEU A 794 -7.14 -0.12 12.14
C LEU A 794 -6.88 -1.60 11.82
N SER A 795 -7.93 -2.36 11.51
CA SER A 795 -7.84 -3.74 11.03
C SER A 795 -8.14 -3.86 9.53
N PHE A 796 -7.86 -5.04 8.99
CA PHE A 796 -8.06 -5.39 7.57
C PHE A 796 -9.07 -6.54 7.39
N ASP A 797 -10.10 -6.60 8.24
CA ASP A 797 -11.04 -7.72 8.27
C ASP A 797 -12.18 -7.58 7.25
N ARG A 798 -12.39 -8.62 6.42
CA ARG A 798 -13.60 -8.73 5.59
C ARG A 798 -14.84 -9.13 6.39
N LEU A 799 -14.65 -10.01 7.38
CA LEU A 799 -15.74 -10.62 8.16
C LEU A 799 -16.84 -11.13 7.24
N LYS A 800 -16.46 -12.01 6.30
CA LYS A 800 -17.36 -12.48 5.23
C LYS A 800 -18.68 -13.03 5.80
N VAL A 801 -18.58 -13.69 6.94
CA VAL A 801 -19.71 -14.13 7.76
C VAL A 801 -19.61 -13.44 9.11
N LYS A 802 -20.73 -12.94 9.62
CA LYS A 802 -20.84 -12.30 10.93
C LYS A 802 -21.56 -13.21 11.89
N LEU A 803 -20.95 -13.52 13.03
CA LEU A 803 -21.60 -14.31 14.08
C LEU A 803 -22.66 -13.46 14.79
N ASN A 804 -23.91 -13.50 14.34
CA ASN A 804 -25.01 -12.73 14.92
C ASN A 804 -26.36 -13.47 14.89
N GLY A 805 -26.40 -14.67 14.31
CA GLY A 805 -27.60 -15.48 14.17
C GLY A 805 -28.55 -14.99 13.07
N GLU A 806 -28.11 -14.10 12.18
CA GLU A 806 -28.81 -13.76 10.95
C GLU A 806 -28.30 -14.65 9.81
N ASP A 807 -29.19 -15.10 8.91
CA ASP A 807 -28.78 -15.96 7.78
C ASP A 807 -28.26 -15.10 6.62
N ASP A 808 -27.02 -14.60 6.74
CA ASP A 808 -26.32 -13.77 5.74
C ASP A 808 -25.37 -14.59 4.83
N TRP A 809 -25.53 -15.91 4.82
CA TRP A 809 -24.71 -16.90 4.11
C TRP A 809 -25.03 -17.01 2.61
N GLU A 810 -25.05 -15.89 1.88
CA GLU A 810 -25.47 -15.87 0.46
C GLU A 810 -24.54 -16.67 -0.48
N GLU A 811 -23.25 -16.78 -0.15
CA GLU A 811 -22.23 -17.50 -0.94
C GLU A 811 -21.76 -18.83 -0.31
N GLY A 812 -22.38 -19.25 0.81
CA GLY A 812 -21.95 -20.43 1.56
C GLY A 812 -22.13 -21.74 0.76
N THR A 813 -21.20 -22.68 0.94
CA THR A 813 -21.30 -24.01 0.31
C THR A 813 -22.06 -24.96 1.22
N VAL A 814 -23.27 -25.35 0.81
CA VAL A 814 -24.05 -26.40 1.48
C VAL A 814 -23.37 -27.75 1.24
N LEU A 815 -22.83 -28.34 2.31
CA LEU A 815 -22.25 -29.69 2.27
C LEU A 815 -23.34 -30.75 2.43
N TYR A 816 -24.24 -30.54 3.39
CA TYR A 816 -25.30 -31.48 3.72
C TYR A 816 -26.63 -30.78 3.93
N GLU A 817 -27.71 -31.44 3.51
CA GLU A 817 -29.09 -30.98 3.72
C GLU A 817 -30.01 -32.19 3.91
N LYS A 818 -30.94 -32.12 4.85
CA LYS A 818 -32.01 -33.12 5.05
C LYS A 818 -33.30 -32.50 5.58
N ASP A 819 -34.43 -33.10 5.19
CA ASP A 819 -35.76 -32.58 5.51
C ASP A 819 -36.22 -32.79 6.97
N ASN A 820 -35.62 -33.72 7.72
CA ASN A 820 -36.06 -34.10 9.07
C ASN A 820 -34.88 -34.50 9.96
N GLY A 821 -34.96 -34.19 11.24
CA GLY A 821 -33.92 -34.45 12.24
C GLY A 821 -33.50 -33.16 12.94
N GLU A 822 -32.74 -33.31 14.02
CA GLU A 822 -32.24 -32.19 14.81
C GLU A 822 -31.25 -31.35 14.00
N LEU A 823 -30.42 -31.98 13.18
CA LEU A 823 -29.46 -31.33 12.30
C LEU A 823 -29.96 -31.34 10.85
N GLN A 824 -30.31 -30.18 10.29
CA GLN A 824 -31.01 -30.04 9.01
C GLN A 824 -30.09 -29.65 7.86
N GLU A 825 -29.14 -28.75 8.08
CA GLU A 825 -28.18 -28.29 7.07
C GLU A 825 -26.81 -28.08 7.71
N LEU A 826 -25.76 -28.33 6.94
CA LEU A 826 -24.40 -27.91 7.27
C LEU A 826 -23.78 -27.20 6.07
N SER A 827 -23.41 -25.95 6.27
CA SER A 827 -22.83 -25.08 5.27
C SER A 827 -21.48 -24.55 5.73
N VAL A 828 -20.56 -24.35 4.78
CA VAL A 828 -19.18 -23.93 5.06
C VAL A 828 -18.78 -22.80 4.12
N ASP A 829 -18.04 -21.83 4.64
CA ASP A 829 -17.43 -20.74 3.89
C ASP A 829 -16.06 -20.38 4.49
N HIS A 830 -15.33 -19.44 3.88
CA HIS A 830 -14.06 -18.95 4.42
C HIS A 830 -13.76 -17.51 4.02
N ASP A 831 -12.80 -16.93 4.74
CA ASP A 831 -12.06 -15.76 4.31
C ASP A 831 -10.56 -15.92 4.64
N GLU A 832 -9.81 -14.83 4.49
CA GLU A 832 -8.37 -14.76 4.70
C GLU A 832 -7.94 -15.04 6.15
N ARG A 833 -8.88 -15.09 7.12
CA ARG A 833 -8.61 -15.26 8.55
C ARG A 833 -9.27 -16.50 9.14
N TYR A 834 -10.46 -16.87 8.67
CA TYR A 834 -11.30 -17.89 9.28
C TYR A 834 -11.89 -18.89 8.28
N LEU A 835 -12.10 -20.12 8.76
CA LEU A 835 -13.09 -21.05 8.22
C LEU A 835 -14.42 -20.87 8.97
N TYR A 836 -15.51 -20.63 8.26
CA TYR A 836 -16.84 -20.45 8.83
C TYR A 836 -17.71 -21.70 8.65
N ILE A 837 -18.52 -22.03 9.64
CA ILE A 837 -19.49 -23.14 9.59
C ILE A 837 -20.86 -22.68 10.08
N LYS A 838 -21.90 -23.03 9.34
CA LYS A 838 -23.30 -22.89 9.72
C LYS A 838 -23.92 -24.26 9.91
N ALA A 839 -24.49 -24.53 11.07
CA ALA A 839 -25.39 -25.66 11.28
C ALA A 839 -26.82 -25.14 11.46
N GLN A 840 -27.72 -25.53 10.56
CA GLN A 840 -29.15 -25.30 10.72
C GLN A 840 -29.74 -26.43 11.55
N MET A 841 -30.39 -26.10 12.66
CA MET A 841 -30.94 -27.05 13.61
C MET A 841 -32.45 -26.87 13.82
N GLU A 842 -33.13 -27.93 14.23
CA GLU A 842 -34.56 -27.89 14.58
C GLU A 842 -34.80 -27.19 15.93
N ASP A 843 -33.93 -27.45 16.91
CA ASP A 843 -34.00 -26.90 18.27
C ASP A 843 -32.59 -26.50 18.75
N THR A 844 -32.47 -25.27 19.24
CA THR A 844 -31.26 -24.72 19.87
C THR A 844 -31.56 -24.18 21.27
N SER A 845 -32.68 -24.61 21.87
CA SER A 845 -33.13 -24.15 23.18
C SER A 845 -32.30 -24.68 24.33
N GLU A 846 -32.40 -24.03 25.50
CA GLU A 846 -31.75 -24.48 26.72
C GLU A 846 -32.09 -25.94 27.10
N ASP A 847 -33.26 -26.45 26.71
CA ASP A 847 -33.66 -27.83 26.97
C ASP A 847 -32.98 -28.84 26.01
N PHE A 848 -32.63 -28.42 24.80
CA PHE A 848 -31.84 -29.22 23.86
C PHE A 848 -30.44 -29.48 24.42
N TRP A 849 -29.73 -28.41 24.77
CA TRP A 849 -28.34 -28.44 25.24
C TRP A 849 -28.15 -29.19 26.59
N LYS A 850 -29.20 -29.37 27.38
CA LYS A 850 -29.12 -30.16 28.64
C LYS A 850 -28.81 -31.64 28.44
N VAL A 851 -29.07 -32.18 27.26
CA VAL A 851 -29.02 -33.62 27.00
C VAL A 851 -28.35 -33.97 25.68
N ASN A 852 -28.05 -32.97 24.85
CA ASN A 852 -27.49 -33.15 23.51
C ASN A 852 -26.27 -32.24 23.34
N ASP A 853 -25.28 -32.76 22.62
CA ASP A 853 -24.08 -32.03 22.22
C ASP A 853 -24.00 -32.01 20.70
N LEU A 854 -23.63 -30.87 20.10
CA LEU A 854 -23.29 -30.78 18.68
C LEU A 854 -21.81 -31.08 18.51
N ASN A 855 -21.49 -32.10 17.69
CA ASN A 855 -20.12 -32.47 17.36
C ASN A 855 -19.85 -32.26 15.88
N LEU A 856 -18.77 -31.55 15.55
CA LEU A 856 -18.22 -31.43 14.20
C LEU A 856 -16.85 -32.10 14.14
N TYR A 857 -16.62 -32.83 13.06
CA TYR A 857 -15.41 -33.60 12.82
C TYR A 857 -14.75 -33.14 11.52
N PHE A 858 -13.45 -32.86 11.56
CA PHE A 858 -12.68 -32.38 10.42
C PHE A 858 -11.55 -33.36 10.10
N SER A 859 -11.34 -33.62 8.83
CA SER A 859 -10.23 -34.42 8.32
C SER A 859 -9.46 -33.61 7.29
N VAL A 860 -8.21 -33.31 7.63
CA VAL A 860 -7.21 -32.64 6.78
C VAL A 860 -6.31 -33.70 6.14
N ARG A 861 -5.91 -34.72 6.91
CA ARG A 861 -5.11 -35.87 6.47
C ARG A 861 -6.05 -37.04 6.14
N GLU A 862 -6.30 -37.30 4.86
CA GLU A 862 -7.31 -38.29 4.40
C GLU A 862 -7.23 -39.69 5.03
N ASP A 863 -6.02 -40.15 5.38
CA ASP A 863 -5.75 -41.50 5.87
C ASP A 863 -5.27 -41.55 7.34
N ALA A 864 -5.35 -40.44 8.09
CA ALA A 864 -4.82 -40.33 9.45
C ALA A 864 -5.74 -39.54 10.41
N GLY A 865 -5.60 -39.78 11.71
CA GLY A 865 -6.43 -39.18 12.75
C GLY A 865 -7.25 -40.21 13.53
N VAL A 866 -8.09 -39.72 14.44
CA VAL A 866 -8.93 -40.55 15.32
C VAL A 866 -10.13 -41.08 14.54
N MET A 867 -10.37 -42.38 14.60
CA MET A 867 -11.48 -43.01 13.87
C MET A 867 -12.85 -42.74 14.50
N ILE A 868 -13.70 -42.02 13.77
CA ILE A 868 -15.07 -41.68 14.17
C ILE A 868 -16.07 -42.60 13.47
N ASN A 869 -16.97 -43.19 14.25
CA ASN A 869 -18.00 -44.10 13.76
C ASN A 869 -19.37 -43.42 13.78
N ASP A 870 -20.33 -43.99 13.04
CA ASP A 870 -21.74 -43.58 13.06
C ASP A 870 -22.03 -42.14 12.59
N VAL A 871 -21.04 -41.44 12.01
CA VAL A 871 -21.18 -40.10 11.39
C VAL A 871 -21.37 -40.17 9.86
N SER A 872 -21.06 -41.30 9.25
CA SER A 872 -21.30 -41.60 7.84
C SER A 872 -21.43 -43.13 7.63
N ALA A 873 -21.65 -43.58 6.39
CA ALA A 873 -21.73 -45.01 6.09
C ALA A 873 -20.44 -45.80 6.41
N GLU A 874 -19.27 -45.16 6.30
CA GLU A 874 -17.97 -45.73 6.66
C GLU A 874 -17.33 -44.89 7.79
N PRO A 875 -16.49 -45.50 8.65
CA PRO A 875 -15.76 -44.73 9.65
C PRO A 875 -14.86 -43.66 9.02
N MET A 876 -14.86 -42.46 9.60
CA MET A 876 -14.07 -41.31 9.14
C MET A 876 -12.83 -41.15 10.03
N PRO A 877 -11.60 -41.12 9.49
CA PRO A 877 -10.45 -40.62 10.26
C PRO A 877 -10.64 -39.11 10.45
N SER A 878 -10.39 -38.60 11.65
CA SER A 878 -10.59 -37.19 11.97
C SER A 878 -9.40 -36.61 12.72
N ASP A 879 -8.87 -35.52 12.19
CA ASP A 879 -7.80 -34.76 12.81
C ASP A 879 -8.32 -33.84 13.91
N PHE A 880 -9.56 -33.37 13.81
CA PHE A 880 -10.14 -32.43 14.77
C PHE A 880 -11.58 -32.76 15.14
N ARG A 881 -11.92 -32.53 16.41
CA ARG A 881 -13.28 -32.58 16.93
C ARG A 881 -13.64 -31.26 17.59
N LEU A 882 -14.69 -30.61 17.13
CA LEU A 882 -15.35 -29.52 17.85
C LEU A 882 -16.60 -30.05 18.54
N THR A 883 -16.67 -29.91 19.86
CA THR A 883 -17.87 -30.21 20.65
C THR A 883 -18.46 -28.92 21.19
N ILE A 884 -19.75 -28.69 20.96
CA ILE A 884 -20.54 -27.59 21.53
C ILE A 884 -21.60 -28.22 22.43
N GLU A 885 -21.54 -27.93 23.73
CA GLU A 885 -22.49 -28.42 24.72
C GLU A 885 -23.54 -27.36 25.06
N ASP A 886 -23.13 -26.09 25.18
CA ASP A 886 -24.02 -24.95 25.43
C ASP A 886 -23.30 -23.60 25.16
N GLN A 887 -23.85 -22.49 25.69
CA GLN A 887 -23.25 -21.14 25.58
C GLN A 887 -21.98 -20.95 26.44
N SER A 888 -21.66 -21.88 27.33
CA SER A 888 -20.51 -21.81 28.25
C SER A 888 -19.42 -22.83 27.95
N SER A 889 -19.70 -23.79 27.06
CA SER A 889 -18.81 -24.91 26.76
C SER A 889 -18.83 -25.22 25.27
N ALA A 890 -17.77 -24.80 24.58
CA ALA A 890 -17.40 -25.25 23.25
C ALA A 890 -15.88 -25.44 23.17
N LYS A 891 -15.44 -26.54 22.57
CA LYS A 891 -14.02 -26.91 22.54
C LYS A 891 -13.65 -27.63 21.25
N LEU A 892 -12.62 -27.12 20.58
CA LEU A 892 -11.93 -27.75 19.47
C LEU A 892 -10.70 -28.51 19.99
N GLU A 893 -10.63 -29.78 19.64
CA GLU A 893 -9.55 -30.69 20.01
C GLU A 893 -8.91 -31.28 18.76
N ILE A 894 -7.67 -31.74 18.90
CA ILE A 894 -6.84 -32.24 17.81
C ILE A 894 -6.39 -33.68 18.08
N ALA A 895 -6.26 -34.52 17.05
CA ALA A 895 -5.69 -35.85 17.19
C ALA A 895 -4.28 -35.74 17.80
N GLY A 896 -3.97 -36.54 18.81
CA GLY A 896 -2.72 -36.40 19.56
C GLY A 896 -1.45 -36.63 18.71
N ASP A 897 -1.56 -37.36 17.60
CA ASP A 897 -0.49 -37.53 16.62
C ASP A 897 -0.33 -36.32 15.68
N TYR A 898 -1.28 -35.38 15.69
CA TYR A 898 -1.27 -34.13 14.93
C TYR A 898 -1.17 -32.88 15.83
N ASP A 899 -1.20 -33.05 17.16
CA ASP A 899 -0.96 -32.01 18.16
C ASP A 899 0.47 -31.47 18.05
N SER A 900 0.61 -30.31 17.40
CA SER A 900 1.89 -29.62 17.21
C SER A 900 2.52 -29.24 18.54
N PHE A 901 1.76 -28.72 19.50
CA PHE A 901 2.23 -28.38 20.84
C PHE A 901 2.78 -29.62 21.59
N PHE A 902 2.03 -30.73 21.57
CA PHE A 902 2.49 -31.96 22.23
C PHE A 902 3.72 -32.56 21.56
N TYR A 903 3.77 -32.58 20.23
CA TYR A 903 4.98 -32.98 19.51
C TYR A 903 6.16 -32.10 19.91
N ASP A 904 5.96 -30.79 19.95
CA ASP A 904 7.04 -29.83 20.13
C ASP A 904 7.61 -29.85 21.55
N TYR A 905 6.76 -29.67 22.54
CA TYR A 905 7.18 -29.50 23.93
C TYR A 905 7.33 -30.82 24.67
N ALA A 906 6.57 -31.86 24.32
CA ALA A 906 6.63 -33.15 25.02
C ALA A 906 7.62 -34.14 24.39
N HIS A 907 7.89 -34.03 23.08
CA HIS A 907 8.76 -34.95 22.36
C HIS A 907 10.03 -34.32 21.79
N ARG A 908 9.94 -33.22 21.02
CA ARG A 908 11.12 -32.59 20.39
C ARG A 908 12.01 -31.89 21.41
N LEU A 909 11.42 -31.07 22.27
CA LEU A 909 12.12 -30.23 23.23
C LEU A 909 12.19 -30.83 24.65
N GLU A 910 11.37 -31.85 24.94
CA GLU A 910 11.29 -32.53 26.24
C GLU A 910 11.09 -31.56 27.45
N MET A 911 10.34 -30.48 27.24
CA MET A 911 10.03 -29.44 28.23
C MET A 911 8.80 -29.76 29.10
N ILE A 912 7.91 -30.64 28.64
CA ILE A 912 6.78 -31.14 29.42
C ILE A 912 6.80 -32.66 29.49
N GLU A 913 6.29 -33.24 30.58
CA GLU A 913 6.24 -34.69 30.74
C GLU A 913 5.17 -35.33 29.82
N ALA A 914 5.57 -36.37 29.09
CA ALA A 914 4.66 -37.26 28.36
C ALA A 914 4.71 -38.67 28.97
N THR A 915 3.55 -39.23 29.30
CA THR A 915 3.48 -40.62 29.75
C THR A 915 3.65 -41.60 28.58
N PRO A 916 4.17 -42.82 28.83
CA PRO A 916 4.25 -43.85 27.78
C PRO A 916 2.88 -44.18 27.15
N ASP A 917 1.80 -44.09 27.92
CA ASP A 917 0.44 -44.37 27.46
C ASP A 917 -0.05 -43.27 26.49
N GLU A 918 0.24 -41.99 26.75
CA GLU A 918 -0.06 -40.88 25.83
C GLU A 918 0.71 -41.06 24.50
N LEU A 919 2.00 -41.39 24.57
CA LEU A 919 2.82 -41.62 23.37
C LEU A 919 2.35 -42.83 22.54
N GLU A 920 1.86 -43.89 23.18
CA GLU A 920 1.36 -45.11 22.53
C GLU A 920 -0.06 -44.94 21.96
N ASN A 921 -0.88 -44.04 22.50
CA ASN A 921 -2.28 -43.87 22.11
C ASN A 921 -2.62 -42.51 21.46
N LYS A 922 -1.62 -41.67 21.19
CA LYS A 922 -1.80 -40.36 20.51
C LYS A 922 -2.61 -40.41 19.21
N ASP A 923 -2.59 -41.53 18.48
CA ASP A 923 -3.34 -41.74 17.23
C ASP A 923 -4.82 -42.16 17.46
N LYS A 924 -5.25 -42.27 18.73
CA LYS A 924 -6.58 -42.75 19.13
C LYS A 924 -7.34 -41.78 20.03
N GLU A 925 -6.69 -40.71 20.46
CA GLU A 925 -7.23 -39.77 21.44
C GLU A 925 -7.10 -38.35 20.92
N PHE A 926 -8.11 -37.53 21.24
CA PHE A 926 -8.06 -36.10 21.00
C PHE A 926 -7.40 -35.39 22.19
N HIS A 927 -6.50 -34.46 21.89
CA HIS A 927 -5.78 -33.62 22.82
C HIS A 927 -6.33 -32.18 22.80
N PRO A 928 -6.18 -31.43 23.90
CA PRO A 928 -6.43 -30.00 23.91
C PRO A 928 -5.39 -29.25 23.06
N ILE A 929 -5.86 -28.34 22.20
CA ILE A 929 -5.00 -27.44 21.42
C ILE A 929 -4.46 -26.35 22.36
N ARG A 930 -3.13 -26.18 22.38
CA ARG A 930 -2.44 -25.31 23.34
C ARG A 930 -1.41 -24.41 22.67
N LEU A 931 -1.16 -23.26 23.28
CA LEU A 931 -0.01 -22.39 22.99
C LEU A 931 0.84 -22.25 24.23
N ALA A 932 2.16 -22.25 24.05
CA ALA A 932 3.12 -21.97 25.10
C ALA A 932 3.13 -20.47 25.42
N LEU A 933 3.30 -20.13 26.70
CA LEU A 933 3.32 -18.75 27.20
C LEU A 933 4.63 -18.41 27.90
N SER A 934 5.27 -19.40 28.50
CA SER A 934 6.61 -19.27 29.05
C SER A 934 7.25 -20.65 29.19
N LYS A 935 8.58 -20.67 29.11
CA LYS A 935 9.38 -21.86 29.41
C LYS A 935 9.54 -21.99 30.94
N GLU A 936 10.16 -23.06 31.42
CA GLU A 936 10.58 -23.08 32.83
C GLU A 936 11.65 -21.99 33.05
N LEU A 937 11.42 -21.13 34.05
CA LEU A 937 12.30 -20.01 34.40
C LEU A 937 12.79 -20.17 35.84
N ILE A 938 14.01 -19.71 36.10
CA ILE A 938 14.57 -19.65 37.45
C ILE A 938 14.92 -18.21 37.75
N ARG A 939 14.26 -17.63 38.76
CA ARG A 939 14.51 -16.27 39.19
C ARG A 939 15.91 -16.18 39.84
N PRO A 940 16.86 -15.35 39.34
CA PRO A 940 18.27 -15.45 39.74
C PRO A 940 18.57 -15.04 41.20
N ASP A 941 17.93 -13.98 41.69
CA ASP A 941 18.15 -13.42 43.04
C ASP A 941 17.62 -14.32 44.18
N THR A 942 16.50 -15.00 43.96
CA THR A 942 15.83 -15.85 44.97
C THR A 942 16.03 -17.36 44.75
N GLY A 943 16.29 -17.79 43.51
CA GLY A 943 16.30 -19.19 43.10
C GLY A 943 14.91 -19.83 43.02
N GLU A 944 13.84 -19.01 42.99
CA GLU A 944 12.47 -19.47 42.76
C GLU A 944 12.31 -20.05 41.35
N VAL A 945 11.58 -21.16 41.23
CA VAL A 945 11.35 -21.84 39.95
C VAL A 945 9.92 -21.59 39.51
N TYR A 946 9.77 -20.95 38.36
CA TYR A 946 8.50 -20.78 37.66
C TYR A 946 8.38 -21.90 36.62
N PRO A 947 7.38 -22.79 36.73
CA PRO A 947 7.22 -23.89 35.81
C PRO A 947 6.82 -23.39 34.42
N PHE A 948 7.04 -24.24 33.40
CA PHE A 948 6.51 -24.04 32.04
C PHE A 948 5.01 -23.69 32.08
N ASP A 949 4.61 -22.65 31.35
CA ASP A 949 3.23 -22.19 31.28
C ASP A 949 2.69 -22.26 29.85
N ALA A 950 1.42 -22.65 29.74
CA ALA A 950 0.68 -22.75 28.51
C ALA A 950 -0.81 -22.56 28.78
N TYR A 951 -1.58 -22.26 27.74
CA TYR A 951 -3.03 -22.22 27.84
C TYR A 951 -3.69 -23.00 26.71
N GLU A 952 -4.91 -23.44 26.98
CA GLU A 952 -5.74 -24.13 25.99
C GLU A 952 -6.40 -23.10 25.08
N THR A 953 -5.89 -22.99 23.85
CA THR A 953 -6.43 -22.12 22.81
C THR A 953 -7.55 -22.81 22.00
N GLY A 954 -7.79 -24.10 22.24
CA GLY A 954 -8.92 -24.85 21.66
C GLY A 954 -10.29 -24.50 22.24
N ILE A 955 -10.36 -23.73 23.33
CA ILE A 955 -11.64 -23.31 23.93
C ILE A 955 -12.25 -22.19 23.08
N LEU A 956 -13.49 -22.37 22.65
CA LEU A 956 -14.21 -21.39 21.83
C LEU A 956 -15.07 -20.47 22.71
N ARG A 957 -15.13 -19.18 22.37
CA ARG A 957 -15.90 -18.18 23.12
C ARG A 957 -17.29 -17.96 22.51
N PHE A 958 -18.35 -18.07 23.31
CA PHE A 958 -19.71 -17.73 22.86
C PHE A 958 -19.88 -16.20 22.85
N GLY A 959 -20.42 -15.65 21.75
CA GLY A 959 -20.72 -14.22 21.68
C GLY A 959 -21.04 -13.76 20.28
N ILE A 960 -21.23 -12.45 20.11
CA ILE A 960 -21.57 -11.85 18.82
C ILE A 960 -20.31 -11.29 18.16
N GLY A 961 -19.99 -11.78 16.97
CA GLY A 961 -18.83 -11.39 16.18
C GLY A 961 -19.12 -10.34 15.09
N ASP A 962 -20.26 -9.65 15.16
CA ASP A 962 -20.64 -8.56 14.26
C ASP A 962 -20.26 -7.19 14.85
N PRO A 963 -19.28 -6.45 14.27
CA PRO A 963 -18.85 -5.14 14.79
C PRO A 963 -19.94 -4.07 14.83
N ALA A 964 -21.04 -4.27 14.11
CA ALA A 964 -22.18 -3.35 14.14
C ALA A 964 -23.13 -3.60 15.33
N HIS A 965 -22.98 -4.73 16.03
CA HIS A 965 -23.85 -5.12 17.13
C HIS A 965 -23.39 -4.49 18.47
N PRO A 966 -24.30 -4.05 19.36
CA PRO A 966 -23.92 -3.44 20.64
C PRO A 966 -23.22 -4.39 21.62
N ASP A 967 -23.50 -5.69 21.52
CA ASP A 967 -22.85 -6.75 22.31
C ASP A 967 -21.68 -7.40 21.54
N TYR A 968 -21.05 -6.65 20.63
CA TYR A 968 -19.90 -7.13 19.85
C TYR A 968 -18.76 -7.55 20.77
N ASP A 969 -18.16 -8.68 20.42
CA ASP A 969 -16.98 -9.22 21.06
C ASP A 969 -16.09 -9.84 19.98
N SER A 970 -14.99 -9.16 19.69
CA SER A 970 -14.03 -9.54 18.66
C SER A 970 -13.39 -10.91 18.88
N LEU A 971 -13.52 -11.52 20.06
CA LEU A 971 -13.00 -12.85 20.38
C LEU A 971 -14.04 -13.97 20.27
N SER A 972 -15.31 -13.66 19.96
CA SER A 972 -16.40 -14.65 19.86
C SER A 972 -16.15 -15.70 18.79
N ASP A 973 -16.05 -16.99 19.07
CA ASP A 973 -15.82 -18.03 18.06
C ASP A 973 -17.12 -18.69 17.57
N TYR A 974 -18.19 -18.63 18.36
CA TYR A 974 -19.48 -19.23 17.99
C TYR A 974 -20.68 -18.50 18.59
N TYR A 975 -21.82 -18.63 17.92
CA TYR A 975 -23.09 -18.07 18.35
C TYR A 975 -24.26 -18.95 17.91
N PHE A 976 -25.34 -18.96 18.67
CA PHE A 976 -26.58 -19.59 18.25
C PHE A 976 -27.81 -18.89 18.85
N THR A 977 -28.93 -18.99 18.14
CA THR A 977 -30.19 -18.37 18.55
C THR A 977 -31.38 -19.32 18.40
N GLU A 978 -32.32 -19.24 19.36
CA GLU A 978 -33.57 -20.00 19.33
C GLU A 978 -34.55 -19.50 18.24
N VAL A 979 -34.32 -18.31 17.68
CA VAL A 979 -35.29 -17.65 16.78
C VAL A 979 -35.40 -18.35 15.44
N ASN A 980 -34.27 -18.80 14.88
CA ASN A 980 -34.20 -19.45 13.58
C ASN A 980 -33.41 -20.77 13.60
N GLY A 981 -32.93 -21.23 14.76
CA GLY A 981 -32.22 -22.51 14.89
C GLY A 981 -30.84 -22.53 14.23
N ILE A 982 -30.25 -21.36 13.97
CA ILE A 982 -28.91 -21.26 13.38
C ILE A 982 -27.85 -21.34 14.48
N VAL A 983 -26.83 -22.16 14.24
CA VAL A 983 -25.56 -22.18 14.95
C VAL A 983 -24.47 -21.76 13.98
N GLU A 984 -23.74 -20.70 14.32
CA GLU A 984 -22.64 -20.15 13.52
C GLU A 984 -21.34 -20.31 14.28
N ILE A 985 -20.29 -20.70 13.56
CA ILE A 985 -18.97 -20.98 14.11
C ILE A 985 -17.94 -20.36 13.17
N ARG A 986 -16.93 -19.70 13.73
CA ARG A 986 -15.72 -19.28 13.00
C ARG A 986 -14.51 -19.93 13.65
N ILE A 987 -13.62 -20.49 12.84
CA ILE A 987 -12.42 -21.20 13.29
C ILE A 987 -11.20 -20.53 12.68
N PRO A 988 -10.29 -19.96 13.49
CA PRO A 988 -8.99 -19.49 13.00
C PRO A 988 -8.25 -20.58 12.23
N TRP A 989 -7.72 -20.28 11.05
CA TRP A 989 -7.02 -21.26 10.20
C TRP A 989 -5.90 -22.03 10.93
N MET A 990 -5.14 -21.34 11.79
CA MET A 990 -4.06 -21.96 12.55
C MET A 990 -4.54 -23.01 13.57
N LEU A 991 -5.79 -22.93 14.08
CA LEU A 991 -6.34 -23.98 14.93
C LEU A 991 -6.58 -25.29 14.18
N LEU A 992 -6.65 -25.24 12.84
CA LEU A 992 -6.74 -26.41 11.97
C LEU A 992 -5.36 -26.84 11.44
N ASN A 993 -4.26 -26.35 12.04
CA ASN A 993 -2.89 -26.59 11.59
C ASN A 993 -2.63 -26.11 10.14
N ALA A 994 -3.29 -25.03 9.70
CA ALA A 994 -2.95 -24.37 8.44
C ALA A 994 -1.61 -23.64 8.57
N LYS A 995 -0.69 -23.89 7.64
CA LYS A 995 0.56 -23.13 7.49
C LYS A 995 0.39 -21.96 6.52
N ASP A 996 -0.38 -22.18 5.46
CA ASP A 996 -0.83 -21.17 4.51
C ASP A 996 -2.19 -21.61 3.89
N PRO A 997 -3.33 -21.09 4.38
CA PRO A 997 -4.63 -21.43 3.81
C PRO A 997 -4.80 -20.93 2.37
N SER A 998 -4.03 -19.93 1.93
CA SER A 998 -4.10 -19.38 0.56
C SER A 998 -3.63 -20.35 -0.52
N LYS A 999 -2.80 -21.32 -0.12
CA LYS A 999 -2.26 -22.40 -0.96
C LYS A 999 -2.69 -23.78 -0.48
N LYS A 1000 -3.67 -23.84 0.43
CA LYS A 1000 -4.12 -25.07 1.09
C LYS A 1000 -2.97 -25.87 1.70
N GLU A 1001 -1.99 -25.16 2.26
CA GLU A 1001 -0.84 -25.76 2.94
C GLU A 1001 -1.16 -25.95 4.42
N PHE A 1002 -1.09 -27.19 4.87
CA PHE A 1002 -1.32 -27.61 6.25
C PHE A 1002 -0.11 -28.41 6.75
N PHE A 1003 -0.04 -28.67 8.05
CA PHE A 1003 0.98 -29.56 8.58
C PHE A 1003 0.88 -30.98 7.99
N GLY A 1004 2.05 -31.59 7.78
CA GLY A 1004 2.17 -32.98 7.37
C GLY A 1004 2.25 -33.95 8.57
N ASP A 1005 2.94 -35.07 8.39
CA ASP A 1005 3.21 -36.04 9.46
C ASP A 1005 4.33 -35.54 10.39
N LEU A 1006 3.94 -34.91 11.51
CA LEU A 1006 4.84 -34.37 12.54
C LEU A 1006 5.82 -35.42 13.08
N TRP A 1007 5.36 -36.66 13.28
CA TRP A 1007 6.16 -37.72 13.92
C TRP A 1007 7.15 -38.38 12.95
N LYS A 1008 7.04 -38.07 11.67
CA LYS A 1008 7.96 -38.53 10.63
C LYS A 1008 8.91 -37.43 10.16
N ASP A 1009 8.37 -36.26 9.85
CA ASP A 1009 9.09 -35.19 9.14
C ASP A 1009 9.31 -33.94 10.03
N GLY A 1010 8.78 -33.92 11.26
CA GLY A 1010 8.99 -32.84 12.23
C GLY A 1010 8.06 -31.65 12.05
N ILE A 1011 8.38 -30.52 12.70
CA ILE A 1011 7.57 -29.29 12.60
C ILE A 1011 7.61 -28.66 11.20
N ASP A 1012 8.62 -29.00 10.39
CA ASP A 1012 8.70 -28.59 9.00
C ASP A 1012 7.75 -29.39 8.08
N ALA A 1013 7.11 -30.45 8.60
CA ALA A 1013 6.20 -31.29 7.83
C ALA A 1013 5.08 -30.45 7.22
N SER A 1014 4.89 -30.60 5.92
CA SER A 1014 3.90 -29.85 5.14
C SER A 1014 3.13 -30.79 4.21
N LEU A 1015 1.85 -30.48 4.01
CA LEU A 1015 0.90 -31.20 3.18
C LEU A 1015 0.02 -30.18 2.44
N THR A 1016 -0.05 -30.28 1.12
CA THR A 1016 -1.08 -29.61 0.32
C THR A 1016 -2.31 -30.48 0.25
N ILE A 1017 -3.48 -29.94 0.56
CA ILE A 1017 -4.76 -30.66 0.54
C ILE A 1017 -5.65 -30.20 -0.61
N GLU A 1018 -6.54 -31.09 -1.07
CA GLU A 1018 -7.60 -30.74 -2.03
C GLU A 1018 -8.80 -30.07 -1.34
N GLY A 1019 -8.91 -30.20 -0.01
CA GLY A 1019 -10.00 -29.69 0.80
C GLY A 1019 -10.11 -30.41 2.14
N ILE A 1020 -11.04 -29.95 2.98
CA ILE A 1020 -11.28 -30.49 4.32
C ILE A 1020 -12.56 -31.31 4.28
N ASP A 1021 -12.49 -32.59 4.67
CA ASP A 1021 -13.70 -33.39 4.85
C ASP A 1021 -14.34 -33.04 6.18
N VAL A 1022 -15.67 -32.80 6.16
CA VAL A 1022 -16.42 -32.36 7.34
C VAL A 1022 -17.57 -33.32 7.59
N ALA A 1023 -17.78 -33.70 8.86
CA ALA A 1023 -18.96 -34.43 9.31
C ALA A 1023 -19.53 -33.78 10.58
N ALA A 1024 -20.83 -34.00 10.80
CA ALA A 1024 -21.54 -33.42 11.93
C ALA A 1024 -22.52 -34.42 12.54
N ALA A 1025 -22.65 -34.40 13.86
CA ALA A 1025 -23.52 -35.28 14.61
C ALA A 1025 -24.07 -34.62 15.88
N ILE A 1026 -25.29 -34.97 16.24
CA ILE A 1026 -25.86 -34.74 17.57
C ILE A 1026 -25.63 -35.97 18.41
N GLU A 1027 -25.03 -35.79 19.57
CA GLU A 1027 -24.75 -36.87 20.52
C GLU A 1027 -25.53 -36.70 21.82
N GLN A 1028 -25.99 -37.82 22.39
CA GLN A 1028 -26.64 -37.85 23.69
C GLN A 1028 -25.98 -38.91 24.58
N ASN A 1029 -25.34 -38.46 25.67
CA ASN A 1029 -24.52 -39.31 26.54
C ASN A 1029 -23.41 -40.08 25.78
N GLY A 1030 -22.71 -39.40 24.86
CA GLY A 1030 -21.61 -39.96 24.05
C GLY A 1030 -22.06 -41.00 23.03
N ARG A 1031 -23.29 -40.87 22.51
CA ARG A 1031 -23.83 -41.72 21.45
C ARG A 1031 -24.49 -40.85 20.40
N VAL A 1032 -24.13 -41.05 19.14
CA VAL A 1032 -24.76 -40.40 17.99
C VAL A 1032 -26.25 -40.73 17.96
N THR A 1033 -27.09 -39.70 18.01
CA THR A 1033 -28.55 -39.78 17.89
C THR A 1033 -29.06 -39.23 16.57
N ASP A 1034 -28.34 -38.28 15.97
CA ASP A 1034 -28.65 -37.73 14.66
C ASP A 1034 -27.36 -37.35 13.91
N ALA A 1035 -27.32 -37.59 12.61
CA ALA A 1035 -26.22 -37.27 11.71
C ALA A 1035 -26.76 -37.20 10.26
N PHE A 1036 -25.91 -36.87 9.29
CA PHE A 1036 -26.30 -36.93 7.87
C PHE A 1036 -26.10 -38.35 7.32
N ASP A 1037 -27.18 -38.98 6.83
CA ASP A 1037 -27.13 -40.32 6.23
C ASP A 1037 -26.60 -40.22 4.79
N THR A 1038 -25.28 -40.20 4.64
CA THR A 1038 -24.63 -40.13 3.32
C THR A 1038 -23.77 -41.37 3.04
N ALA A 1039 -23.76 -41.76 1.75
CA ALA A 1039 -22.89 -42.82 1.25
C ALA A 1039 -21.43 -42.37 1.08
N SER A 1040 -21.17 -41.05 1.12
CA SER A 1040 -19.85 -40.45 0.97
C SER A 1040 -19.74 -39.15 1.77
N LEU A 1041 -18.66 -39.02 2.52
CA LEU A 1041 -18.25 -37.78 3.18
C LEU A 1041 -18.17 -36.64 2.18
N GLN A 1042 -18.56 -35.44 2.62
CA GLN A 1042 -18.52 -34.22 1.82
C GLN A 1042 -17.28 -33.42 2.18
N ARG A 1043 -16.67 -32.86 1.13
CA ARG A 1043 -15.45 -32.09 1.19
C ARG A 1043 -15.73 -30.63 0.92
N TYR A 1044 -15.19 -29.76 1.76
CA TYR A 1044 -15.11 -28.34 1.47
C TYR A 1044 -13.78 -28.02 0.79
N THR A 1045 -13.83 -27.27 -0.31
CA THR A 1045 -12.65 -26.79 -1.03
C THR A 1045 -12.86 -25.33 -1.45
N TRP A 1046 -11.76 -24.65 -1.76
CA TRP A 1046 -11.75 -23.25 -2.17
C TRP A 1046 -10.71 -23.00 -3.26
N GLU A 1047 -10.73 -21.83 -3.89
CA GLU A 1047 -9.70 -21.45 -4.86
C GLU A 1047 -8.47 -20.89 -4.14
N ASP A 1048 -7.27 -21.17 -4.68
CA ASP A 1048 -6.05 -20.54 -4.16
C ASP A 1048 -6.10 -19.02 -4.37
N TRP A 1049 -5.43 -18.26 -3.50
CA TRP A 1049 -5.23 -16.83 -3.71
C TRP A 1049 -3.76 -16.43 -3.60
N ASP A 1050 -3.36 -15.47 -4.42
CA ASP A 1050 -2.03 -14.85 -4.39
C ASP A 1050 -2.06 -13.47 -3.75
N LEU A 1051 -3.15 -12.73 -3.92
CA LEU A 1051 -3.40 -11.47 -3.22
C LEU A 1051 -4.64 -11.64 -2.34
N PRO A 1052 -4.55 -11.35 -1.02
CA PRO A 1052 -5.71 -11.42 -0.15
C PRO A 1052 -6.71 -10.33 -0.51
N ARG A 1053 -8.00 -10.62 -0.36
CA ARG A 1053 -8.99 -9.56 -0.25
C ARG A 1053 -8.96 -9.06 1.20
N SER A 1054 -9.03 -7.75 1.37
CA SER A 1054 -9.03 -7.13 2.69
C SER A 1054 -9.96 -5.93 2.70
N GLN A 1055 -10.43 -5.54 3.89
CA GLN A 1055 -11.24 -4.35 4.07
C GLN A 1055 -10.79 -3.60 5.32
N GLU A 1056 -10.42 -2.33 5.15
CA GLU A 1056 -10.08 -1.44 6.26
C GLU A 1056 -11.29 -1.26 7.20
N ARG A 1057 -11.06 -1.40 8.51
CA ARG A 1057 -12.06 -1.13 9.55
C ARG A 1057 -11.39 -0.55 10.79
N LEU A 1058 -11.90 0.57 11.29
CA LEU A 1058 -11.49 1.10 12.59
C LEU A 1058 -12.07 0.21 13.70
N LYS A 1059 -11.21 -0.25 14.61
CA LYS A 1059 -11.60 -1.04 15.78
C LYS A 1059 -12.34 -0.18 16.81
N PRO A 1060 -13.18 -0.73 17.70
CA PRO A 1060 -13.72 -0.03 18.86
C PRO A 1060 -12.68 0.74 19.68
N SER A 1061 -11.45 0.20 19.83
CA SER A 1061 -10.32 0.89 20.48
C SER A 1061 -10.07 2.28 19.92
N TYR A 1062 -10.14 2.47 18.60
CA TYR A 1062 -9.97 3.79 17.96
C TYR A 1062 -10.95 4.83 18.56
N LYS A 1063 -12.21 4.45 18.79
CA LYS A 1063 -13.21 5.38 19.32
C LYS A 1063 -12.97 5.72 20.79
N ILE A 1064 -12.52 4.75 21.57
CA ILE A 1064 -12.14 4.96 22.97
C ILE A 1064 -10.94 5.92 23.06
N ILE A 1065 -9.91 5.69 22.24
CA ILE A 1065 -8.73 6.56 22.17
C ILE A 1065 -9.10 7.96 21.63
N GLN A 1066 -9.95 8.06 20.61
CA GLN A 1066 -10.44 9.33 20.10
C GLN A 1066 -11.11 10.16 21.19
N GLU A 1067 -11.99 9.56 21.99
CA GLU A 1067 -12.65 10.22 23.12
C GLU A 1067 -11.65 10.61 24.21
N PHE A 1068 -10.76 9.69 24.58
CA PHE A 1068 -9.73 9.93 25.58
C PHE A 1068 -8.78 11.06 25.19
N PHE A 1069 -8.18 11.04 24.00
CA PHE A 1069 -7.28 12.10 23.51
C PHE A 1069 -7.94 13.46 23.36
N SER A 1070 -9.25 13.50 23.11
CA SER A 1070 -10.04 14.74 23.12
C SER A 1070 -10.21 15.33 24.53
N SER A 1071 -10.11 14.50 25.57
CA SER A 1071 -10.28 14.91 26.97
C SER A 1071 -9.00 15.47 27.60
N LEU A 1072 -7.84 15.26 26.96
CA LEU A 1072 -6.50 15.63 27.43
C LEU A 1072 -6.08 17.06 27.02
N GLU A 1073 -7.02 17.98 26.77
CA GLU A 1073 -6.73 19.39 26.44
C GLU A 1073 -6.06 20.17 27.59
#